data_AF-A0A7D9HFD9-F1
#
_entry.id   AF-A0A7D9HFD9-F1
#
_cell.length_a   1.000
_cell.length_b   1.000
_cell.length_c   1.000
_cell.angle_alpha   90.00
_cell.angle_beta   90.00
_cell.angle_gamma   90.00
#
_symmetry.space_group_name_H-M   'P 1'
#
loop_
_entity.id
_entity.type
_entity.pdbx_description
1 polymer ?
#
loop_
_entity_poly.entity_id
_entity_poly.type
_entity_poly.pdbx_seq_one_letter_code
_entity_poly.pdbx_strand_id
1 'polypeptide(L)'
;MRKTITASKSYTKHKCDEMFCIHCNKLKKKDHHCYIKLVREQKNESRPTLYFYDFETRVEEEGYMIPFYCIVQKVCDVCDEKPFVKNYEHFLPHPSESFTDISIEPVLCCGHQQYVFEKNNDDIVADLIDFMMAQPKNSVWVAHNGGRFDSIFLMRELLVHRKLVPNVLMNGSKVMSLELEERNLKVIDSYLFLSMRLAKFPEALGIENVTKGYHPYLFTNLNYVGEMVGLEYFELPPEGSKERKAFDKWYRQQQSKPYVFREAIYYYCCLDVDILRQGCIIFSRLIYRITGVLPFYDRTCNTVAGLALKIYRKNFLKEEQIGQVPACGYGGKNINQSAIALCWLKEIETMLNENDLRLRSKLSVEGEARIMSRYVDGYCEETKTIYQFHGCFYHGCERCYDGDCYNSVLCAKFFTLLASTQILSRTFRQAGYTVVEKWECDYRNDVDMTPYRLKQLRLTSFFEFIQLEPRDALFGGRTSPATLYYDMKHTGLRAMYFDICSLYPYVQKKFEYPTQHPVIFRGPACQNIDVNHVFGLIKCKILPPTHLLFPVLPFRSEKLTFPLCRTCVQRQQSDPCQHDDEQRALYGTWTSIEIQKALQLDYRILIVYEIYHYEKRERIFDQYVNTFIKLKQESSGVPKKCLDQNGAVVQEKLQEYIDDYQKHEGVVLEADKMSYNAGQRMVMKALLNSLWGKLAQNEDVTVVSFLESLHDLLELVNDRTVDVTSLDFISDNIARTTHRKTASLTPLPNRNVIIASFVTAYSRLELLEYLLKLGENVLYYDTDSVIFIEDRANGKYLETGEYLGQMTDELIEKKTSAKWIEQFCSAGPKSYSYRTNVYTRYNDDGSESKQQDEIVYVKGFSLKGAAKKLLTFDSIRECVEDPSKEIEITYREFVRENTQSISVQQNMKTFKFTFDKRVVHENFTTTPFGYQ
;
A
#
# COMPACT_ATOMS: atom_id res chain seq x y z
N MET A 1 21.44 -8.18 -23.36
CA MET A 1 22.44 -7.28 -24.00
C MET A 1 22.34 -5.87 -23.42
N ARG A 2 23.45 -5.33 -22.92
CA ARG A 2 23.56 -3.99 -22.32
C ARG A 2 23.03 -2.92 -23.29
N LYS A 3 21.97 -2.18 -22.91
CA LYS A 3 21.71 -0.84 -23.47
C LYS A 3 22.89 0.03 -23.05
N THR A 4 23.93 0.03 -23.88
CA THR A 4 24.97 1.04 -23.86
C THR A 4 24.23 2.37 -23.96
N ILE A 5 24.20 3.13 -22.87
CA ILE A 5 23.80 4.52 -22.90
C ILE A 5 24.89 5.24 -23.70
N THR A 6 24.81 5.15 -25.03
CA THR A 6 25.42 6.12 -25.92
C THR A 6 24.56 7.38 -25.84
N ALA A 7 24.60 8.03 -24.67
CA ALA A 7 24.46 9.46 -24.66
C ALA A 7 25.59 9.95 -25.56
N SER A 8 25.25 10.62 -26.66
CA SER A 8 26.22 11.43 -27.38
C SER A 8 26.81 12.40 -26.36
N LYS A 9 27.98 12.06 -25.82
CA LYS A 9 28.79 12.98 -25.04
C LYS A 9 29.28 14.01 -26.04
N SER A 10 28.45 15.01 -26.34
CA SER A 10 29.02 16.32 -26.67
C SER A 10 29.90 16.64 -25.48
N TYR A 11 31.21 16.74 -25.69
CA TYR A 11 32.17 17.15 -24.67
C TYR A 11 31.82 18.57 -24.24
N THR A 12 30.87 18.71 -23.33
CA THR A 12 30.62 19.94 -22.61
C THR A 12 31.84 20.18 -21.74
N LYS A 13 32.47 21.36 -21.90
CA LYS A 13 33.60 21.79 -21.05
C LYS A 13 33.22 21.56 -19.59
N HIS A 14 34.06 20.82 -18.86
CA HIS A 14 33.94 20.68 -17.41
C HIS A 14 33.88 22.07 -16.78
N LYS A 15 32.79 22.35 -16.06
CA LYS A 15 32.67 23.52 -15.18
C LYS A 15 32.80 23.04 -13.75
N CYS A 16 33.80 23.58 -13.04
CA CYS A 16 33.94 23.36 -11.61
C CYS A 16 32.63 23.71 -10.88
N ASP A 17 32.27 22.92 -9.87
CA ASP A 17 31.06 23.08 -9.04
C ASP A 17 29.69 22.81 -9.68
N GLU A 18 29.67 22.20 -10.87
CA GLU A 18 28.46 21.65 -11.46
C GLU A 18 28.43 20.10 -11.39
N MET A 19 27.25 19.53 -11.16
CA MET A 19 26.94 18.10 -11.21
C MET A 19 25.70 17.85 -12.07
N PHE A 20 25.63 16.69 -12.72
CA PHE A 20 24.45 16.31 -13.51
C PHE A 20 23.34 15.76 -12.58
N CYS A 21 22.21 16.46 -12.40
CA CYS A 21 21.04 15.90 -11.69
C CYS A 21 20.28 14.98 -12.65
N ILE A 22 20.30 13.67 -12.38
CA ILE A 22 19.54 12.65 -13.14
C ILE A 22 18.03 12.92 -13.18
N HIS A 23 17.48 13.54 -12.14
CA HIS A 23 16.05 13.89 -12.08
C HIS A 23 15.71 15.13 -12.92
N CYS A 24 16.68 16.04 -13.09
CA CYS A 24 16.53 17.24 -13.93
C CYS A 24 17.05 17.04 -15.36
N ASN A 25 17.81 15.96 -15.60
CA ASN A 25 18.49 15.65 -16.85
C ASN A 25 19.36 16.82 -17.39
N LYS A 26 20.00 17.57 -16.48
CA LYS A 26 20.81 18.78 -16.78
C LYS A 26 21.94 18.96 -15.76
N LEU A 27 23.00 19.69 -16.15
CA LEU A 27 24.02 20.20 -15.24
C LEU A 27 23.43 21.26 -14.29
N LYS A 28 23.76 21.14 -13.01
CA LYS A 28 23.23 21.92 -11.90
C LYS A 28 24.35 22.17 -10.89
N LYS A 29 24.23 23.20 -10.04
CA LYS A 29 25.19 23.42 -8.95
C LYS A 29 25.20 22.25 -7.97
N LYS A 30 26.30 22.05 -7.24
CA LYS A 30 26.46 20.96 -6.24
C LYS A 30 25.41 20.98 -5.11
N ASP A 31 24.82 22.12 -4.80
CA ASP A 31 23.79 22.34 -3.78
C ASP A 31 22.35 22.27 -4.32
N HIS A 32 22.18 21.82 -5.57
CA HIS A 32 20.88 21.79 -6.23
C HIS A 32 19.91 20.79 -5.58
N HIS A 33 18.75 21.28 -5.17
CA HIS A 33 17.59 20.47 -4.85
C HIS A 33 16.62 20.38 -6.05
N CYS A 34 16.22 19.15 -6.41
CA CYS A 34 15.36 18.87 -7.57
C CYS A 34 13.87 18.90 -7.12
N TYR A 35 12.93 19.21 -8.03
CA TYR A 35 11.47 19.25 -7.76
C TYR A 35 10.73 18.09 -8.42
N ILE A 36 9.56 17.71 -7.89
CA ILE A 36 8.66 16.75 -8.56
C ILE A 36 8.28 17.29 -9.94
N LYS A 37 8.38 16.44 -10.97
CA LYS A 37 8.18 16.85 -12.36
C LYS A 37 6.73 16.74 -12.79
N LEU A 38 6.27 17.71 -13.57
CA LEU A 38 5.01 17.62 -14.31
C LEU A 38 5.06 16.48 -15.33
N VAL A 39 3.88 15.98 -15.72
CA VAL A 39 3.75 15.06 -16.84
C VAL A 39 3.68 15.91 -18.11
N ARG A 40 4.72 15.85 -18.94
CA ARG A 40 4.71 16.50 -20.26
C ARG A 40 4.04 15.58 -21.29
N GLU A 41 3.26 16.15 -22.19
CA GLU A 41 2.68 15.40 -23.31
C GLU A 41 3.79 14.86 -24.20
N GLN A 42 3.82 13.53 -24.37
CA GLN A 42 4.69 12.91 -25.37
C GLN A 42 4.07 13.17 -26.75
N LYS A 43 4.74 14.00 -27.55
CA LYS A 43 4.41 14.14 -28.97
C LYS A 43 4.85 12.85 -29.68
N ASN A 44 3.94 12.21 -30.40
CA ASN A 44 4.20 11.09 -31.35
C ASN A 44 4.50 9.69 -30.79
N GLU A 45 3.73 9.17 -29.82
CA GLU A 45 3.66 7.70 -29.62
C GLU A 45 2.33 7.16 -30.15
N SER A 46 2.37 6.13 -31.01
CA SER A 46 1.16 5.43 -31.47
C SER A 46 0.52 4.70 -30.29
N ARG A 47 -0.82 4.72 -30.22
CA ARG A 47 -1.54 4.02 -29.16
C ARG A 47 -1.30 2.51 -29.27
N PRO A 48 -1.06 1.80 -28.15
CA PRO A 48 -0.95 0.36 -28.20
C PRO A 48 -2.29 -0.30 -28.54
N THR A 49 -2.24 -1.42 -29.24
CA THR A 49 -3.42 -2.28 -29.47
C THR A 49 -3.77 -3.03 -28.18
N LEU A 50 -5.04 -3.02 -27.79
CA LEU A 50 -5.52 -3.73 -26.60
C LEU A 50 -6.03 -5.13 -26.92
N TYR A 51 -5.65 -6.09 -26.08
CA TYR A 51 -6.14 -7.46 -26.08
C TYR A 51 -6.62 -7.81 -24.67
N PHE A 52 -7.74 -8.52 -24.58
CA PHE A 52 -8.30 -9.01 -23.33
C PHE A 52 -8.36 -10.52 -23.38
N TYR A 53 -8.00 -11.18 -22.28
CA TYR A 53 -7.96 -12.64 -22.24
C TYR A 53 -8.26 -13.17 -20.84
N ASP A 54 -8.67 -14.43 -20.77
CA ASP A 54 -8.97 -15.16 -19.55
C ASP A 54 -8.71 -16.65 -19.77
N PHE A 55 -8.17 -17.34 -18.76
CA PHE A 55 -7.96 -18.79 -18.78
C PHE A 55 -8.98 -19.53 -17.90
N GLU A 56 -9.45 -20.67 -18.39
CA GLU A 56 -10.06 -21.69 -17.55
C GLU A 56 -9.11 -22.86 -17.35
N THR A 57 -9.13 -23.39 -16.12
CA THR A 57 -8.15 -24.39 -15.65
C THR A 57 -8.82 -25.63 -15.12
N ARG A 58 -8.14 -26.76 -15.25
CA ARG A 58 -8.46 -28.02 -14.55
C ARG A 58 -7.44 -28.29 -13.44
N VAL A 59 -7.82 -29.10 -12.46
CA VAL A 59 -6.92 -29.57 -11.41
C VAL A 59 -6.48 -31.00 -11.72
N GLU A 60 -5.18 -31.24 -11.78
CA GLU A 60 -4.59 -32.57 -11.95
C GLU A 60 -4.54 -33.36 -10.63
N GLU A 61 -4.27 -34.66 -10.68
CA GLU A 61 -4.24 -35.54 -9.49
C GLU A 61 -3.27 -35.04 -8.39
N GLU A 62 -2.17 -34.43 -8.80
CA GLU A 62 -1.15 -33.85 -7.92
C GLU A 62 -1.57 -32.49 -7.31
N GLY A 63 -2.74 -31.97 -7.67
CA GLY A 63 -3.29 -30.71 -7.17
C GLY A 63 -2.89 -29.46 -7.95
N TYR A 64 -2.14 -29.62 -9.05
CA TYR A 64 -1.73 -28.51 -9.94
C TYR A 64 -2.85 -28.05 -10.85
N MET A 65 -2.93 -26.74 -11.06
CA MET A 65 -3.87 -26.11 -11.98
C MET A 65 -3.25 -25.98 -13.37
N ILE A 66 -3.92 -26.52 -14.39
CA ILE A 66 -3.47 -26.49 -15.78
C ILE A 66 -4.53 -25.80 -16.66
N PRO A 67 -4.16 -24.74 -17.41
CA PRO A 67 -5.05 -24.13 -18.39
C PRO A 67 -5.47 -25.12 -19.48
N PHE A 68 -6.77 -25.19 -19.77
CA PHE A 68 -7.30 -26.04 -20.85
C PHE A 68 -8.19 -25.27 -21.84
N TYR A 69 -8.59 -24.04 -21.47
CA TYR A 69 -9.37 -23.15 -22.31
C TYR A 69 -8.88 -21.70 -22.17
N CYS A 70 -8.84 -20.94 -23.27
CA CYS A 70 -8.59 -19.51 -23.25
C CYS A 70 -9.37 -18.79 -24.35
N ILE A 71 -9.96 -17.64 -24.00
CA ILE A 71 -10.54 -16.71 -24.97
C ILE A 71 -9.68 -15.45 -25.02
N VAL A 72 -9.44 -14.93 -26.22
CA VAL A 72 -8.81 -13.63 -26.46
C VAL A 72 -9.72 -12.77 -27.31
N GLN A 73 -9.92 -11.51 -26.92
CA GLN A 73 -10.59 -10.50 -27.72
C GLN A 73 -9.68 -9.30 -27.98
N LYS A 74 -9.48 -8.97 -29.25
CA LYS A 74 -8.76 -7.76 -29.69
C LYS A 74 -9.71 -6.58 -29.80
N VAL A 75 -9.30 -5.40 -29.33
CA VAL A 75 -10.02 -4.14 -29.56
C VAL A 75 -9.70 -3.59 -30.95
N CYS A 76 -10.72 -3.33 -31.76
CA CYS A 76 -10.59 -2.62 -33.04
C CYS A 76 -10.80 -1.10 -32.87
N ASP A 77 -10.36 -0.31 -33.85
CA ASP A 77 -10.42 1.15 -33.82
C ASP A 77 -11.85 1.69 -33.59
N VAL A 78 -12.85 1.05 -34.20
CA VAL A 78 -14.28 1.41 -34.05
C VAL A 78 -14.76 1.28 -32.60
N CYS A 79 -14.25 0.27 -31.90
CA CYS A 79 -14.69 -0.05 -30.55
C CYS A 79 -13.84 0.62 -29.48
N ASP A 80 -12.73 1.26 -29.87
CA ASP A 80 -12.11 2.33 -29.09
C ASP A 80 -12.99 3.61 -29.09
N GLU A 81 -13.84 3.83 -30.11
CA GLU A 81 -14.66 5.05 -30.25
C GLU A 81 -16.13 4.97 -29.74
N LYS A 82 -16.86 3.84 -29.87
CA LYS A 82 -18.27 3.73 -29.41
C LYS A 82 -18.53 2.60 -28.39
N PRO A 83 -19.41 2.74 -27.37
CA PRO A 83 -19.86 1.63 -26.53
C PRO A 83 -20.79 0.73 -27.34
N PHE A 84 -20.71 -0.58 -27.12
CA PHE A 84 -21.49 -1.56 -27.85
C PHE A 84 -22.69 -2.01 -27.01
N VAL A 85 -23.86 -2.09 -27.65
CA VAL A 85 -25.07 -2.71 -27.09
C VAL A 85 -25.29 -3.98 -27.89
N LYS A 86 -24.93 -5.14 -27.35
CA LYS A 86 -25.21 -6.45 -27.98
C LYS A 86 -26.57 -6.92 -27.49
N ASN A 87 -27.46 -7.33 -28.40
CA ASN A 87 -28.60 -8.17 -28.05
C ASN A 87 -28.11 -9.62 -27.98
N TYR A 88 -28.14 -10.21 -26.79
CA TYR A 88 -27.65 -11.57 -26.53
C TYR A 88 -28.64 -12.68 -26.93
N GLU A 89 -29.76 -12.33 -27.58
CA GLU A 89 -30.85 -13.26 -27.90
C GLU A 89 -30.58 -14.20 -29.10
N HIS A 90 -29.51 -13.98 -29.88
CA HIS A 90 -29.27 -14.71 -31.14
C HIS A 90 -28.06 -15.68 -31.15
N PHE A 91 -27.55 -16.09 -29.99
CA PHE A 91 -26.40 -17.01 -29.90
C PHE A 91 -26.76 -18.49 -29.65
N LEU A 92 -28.00 -18.91 -29.96
CA LEU A 92 -28.31 -20.34 -30.04
C LEU A 92 -27.91 -20.84 -31.44
N PRO A 93 -26.87 -21.68 -31.61
CA PRO A 93 -26.66 -22.35 -32.88
C PRO A 93 -27.88 -23.25 -33.17
N HIS A 94 -28.33 -23.25 -34.42
CA HIS A 94 -29.38 -24.17 -34.87
C HIS A 94 -28.85 -25.62 -34.76
N PRO A 95 -29.66 -26.61 -34.32
CA PRO A 95 -29.19 -27.96 -33.97
C PRO A 95 -28.67 -28.85 -35.12
N SER A 96 -28.42 -28.30 -36.32
CA SER A 96 -28.29 -29.10 -37.55
C SER A 96 -26.96 -29.00 -38.30
N GLU A 97 -25.94 -28.32 -37.79
CA GLU A 97 -24.63 -28.25 -38.47
C GLU A 97 -23.60 -29.15 -37.78
N SER A 98 -23.05 -30.10 -38.54
CA SER A 98 -22.05 -31.06 -38.07
C SER A 98 -20.68 -30.40 -37.89
N PHE A 99 -20.24 -30.28 -36.64
CA PHE A 99 -19.00 -29.64 -36.20
C PHE A 99 -17.78 -30.57 -36.32
N THR A 100 -17.29 -30.85 -37.54
CA THR A 100 -16.07 -31.68 -37.73
C THR A 100 -14.86 -30.97 -38.31
N ASP A 101 -14.94 -29.70 -38.72
CA ASP A 101 -13.76 -28.90 -39.06
C ASP A 101 -14.08 -27.41 -38.83
N ILE A 102 -13.74 -26.87 -37.64
CA ILE A 102 -13.68 -25.42 -37.46
C ILE A 102 -12.27 -24.97 -37.84
N SER A 103 -12.10 -24.62 -39.11
CA SER A 103 -11.14 -23.58 -39.46
C SER A 103 -11.50 -22.32 -38.66
N ILE A 104 -10.51 -21.77 -37.95
CA ILE A 104 -10.58 -20.54 -37.17
C ILE A 104 -11.03 -19.39 -38.10
N GLU A 105 -12.33 -19.17 -38.21
CA GLU A 105 -12.87 -17.93 -38.76
C GLU A 105 -13.36 -17.06 -37.60
N PRO A 106 -12.94 -15.78 -37.54
CA PRO A 106 -13.36 -14.86 -36.49
C PRO A 106 -14.88 -14.74 -36.53
N VAL A 107 -15.55 -15.10 -35.44
CA VAL A 107 -16.99 -14.84 -35.28
C VAL A 107 -17.17 -13.32 -35.24
N LEU A 108 -17.46 -12.74 -36.41
CA LEU A 108 -17.67 -11.31 -36.61
C LEU A 108 -18.95 -10.90 -35.89
N CYS A 109 -18.80 -10.39 -34.68
CA CYS A 109 -19.80 -9.49 -34.13
C CYS A 109 -19.14 -8.13 -33.93
N CYS A 110 -19.46 -7.22 -34.87
CA CYS A 110 -18.94 -5.85 -35.09
C CYS A 110 -17.46 -5.68 -35.52
N GLY A 111 -16.79 -6.74 -35.98
CA GLY A 111 -15.42 -6.65 -36.49
C GLY A 111 -14.33 -6.74 -35.42
N HIS A 112 -14.65 -7.18 -34.21
CA HIS A 112 -13.63 -7.62 -33.25
C HIS A 112 -13.14 -9.01 -33.61
N GLN A 113 -11.83 -9.21 -33.49
CA GLN A 113 -11.23 -10.52 -33.69
C GLN A 113 -11.21 -11.24 -32.34
N GLN A 114 -12.02 -12.30 -32.24
CA GLN A 114 -12.00 -13.23 -31.11
C GLN A 114 -11.22 -14.48 -31.51
N TYR A 115 -10.43 -14.99 -30.59
CA TYR A 115 -9.62 -16.17 -30.76
C TYR A 115 -9.87 -17.13 -29.60
N VAL A 116 -9.99 -18.42 -29.92
CA VAL A 116 -10.25 -19.49 -28.95
C VAL A 116 -9.04 -20.42 -28.96
N PHE A 117 -8.52 -20.72 -27.78
CA PHE A 117 -7.49 -21.72 -27.58
C PHE A 117 -8.09 -22.81 -26.69
N GLU A 118 -8.26 -24.00 -27.24
CA GLU A 118 -8.79 -25.17 -26.55
C GLU A 118 -7.99 -26.40 -26.99
N LYS A 119 -7.64 -27.29 -26.06
CA LYS A 119 -7.00 -28.57 -26.42
C LYS A 119 -7.38 -29.69 -25.46
N ASN A 120 -7.33 -30.92 -25.99
CA ASN A 120 -7.37 -32.13 -25.20
C ASN A 120 -5.98 -32.56 -24.71
N ASN A 121 -4.86 -32.25 -25.41
CA ASN A 121 -3.52 -32.80 -25.14
C ASN A 121 -2.25 -31.92 -25.39
N ASP A 122 -2.33 -30.65 -25.83
CA ASP A 122 -1.14 -29.76 -25.86
C ASP A 122 -1.34 -28.47 -25.05
N ASP A 123 -0.23 -27.76 -24.76
CA ASP A 123 -0.19 -26.57 -23.93
C ASP A 123 -0.78 -25.33 -24.63
N ILE A 124 -2.02 -24.98 -24.27
CA ILE A 124 -2.72 -23.81 -24.81
C ILE A 124 -2.03 -22.48 -24.46
N VAL A 125 -1.19 -22.47 -23.42
CA VAL A 125 -0.42 -21.29 -23.02
C VAL A 125 0.66 -21.02 -24.07
N ALA A 126 1.33 -22.07 -24.55
CA ALA A 126 2.30 -21.96 -25.63
C ALA A 126 1.66 -21.40 -26.91
N ASP A 127 0.51 -21.95 -27.32
CA ASP A 127 -0.23 -21.47 -28.50
C ASP A 127 -0.60 -19.98 -28.35
N LEU A 128 -1.03 -19.56 -27.15
CA LEU A 128 -1.31 -18.16 -26.87
C LEU A 128 -0.05 -17.29 -26.98
N ILE A 129 1.10 -17.72 -26.46
CA ILE A 129 2.33 -16.92 -26.57
C ILE A 129 2.77 -16.79 -28.03
N ASP A 130 2.67 -17.85 -28.83
CA ASP A 130 2.96 -17.75 -30.28
C ASP A 130 2.03 -16.76 -30.95
N PHE A 131 0.74 -16.79 -30.61
CA PHE A 131 -0.23 -15.81 -31.10
C PHE A 131 0.10 -14.38 -30.66
N MET A 132 0.46 -14.18 -29.38
CA MET A 132 0.89 -12.89 -28.83
C MET A 132 2.11 -12.34 -29.58
N MET A 133 3.09 -13.20 -29.86
CA MET A 133 4.28 -12.85 -30.63
C MET A 133 3.92 -12.54 -32.09
N ALA A 134 2.95 -13.21 -32.70
CA ALA A 134 2.54 -12.92 -34.07
C ALA A 134 1.86 -11.55 -34.24
N GLN A 135 1.37 -10.93 -33.15
CA GLN A 135 0.70 -9.62 -33.23
C GLN A 135 1.66 -8.46 -33.54
N PRO A 136 1.14 -7.32 -34.07
CA PRO A 136 1.92 -6.11 -34.27
C PRO A 136 2.63 -5.67 -32.99
N LYS A 137 3.82 -5.08 -33.14
CA LYS A 137 4.54 -4.46 -32.02
C LYS A 137 3.68 -3.36 -31.40
N ASN A 138 3.91 -3.08 -30.10
CA ASN A 138 3.15 -2.13 -29.30
C ASN A 138 1.73 -2.61 -28.96
N SER A 139 1.63 -3.65 -28.13
CA SER A 139 0.34 -4.20 -27.66
C SER A 139 0.27 -4.25 -26.14
N VAL A 140 -0.93 -4.08 -25.58
CA VAL A 140 -1.22 -4.29 -24.15
C VAL A 140 -2.27 -5.39 -24.00
N TRP A 141 -1.97 -6.36 -23.16
CA TRP A 141 -2.79 -7.53 -22.86
C TRP A 141 -3.31 -7.44 -21.43
N VAL A 142 -4.61 -7.62 -21.25
CA VAL A 142 -5.29 -7.35 -19.99
C VAL A 142 -6.06 -8.58 -19.55
N ALA A 143 -5.70 -9.09 -18.36
CA ALA A 143 -6.49 -10.08 -17.63
C ALA A 143 -7.14 -9.45 -16.39
N HIS A 144 -8.10 -10.14 -15.78
CA HIS A 144 -8.74 -9.68 -14.55
C HIS A 144 -8.29 -10.50 -13.35
N ASN A 145 -7.59 -9.85 -12.40
CA ASN A 145 -6.90 -10.54 -11.29
C ASN A 145 -5.80 -11.51 -11.79
N GLY A 146 -5.33 -11.31 -13.02
CA GLY A 146 -4.31 -12.15 -13.67
C GLY A 146 -2.97 -12.15 -12.94
N GLY A 147 -2.66 -11.10 -12.18
CA GLY A 147 -1.42 -11.09 -11.39
C GLY A 147 -1.39 -12.14 -10.27
N ARG A 148 -2.54 -12.72 -9.92
CA ARG A 148 -2.62 -13.84 -8.96
C ARG A 148 -2.85 -15.20 -9.65
N PHE A 149 -3.10 -15.19 -10.96
CA PHE A 149 -3.61 -16.34 -11.71
C PHE A 149 -3.04 -16.36 -13.14
N ASP A 150 -3.72 -15.77 -14.13
CA ASP A 150 -3.43 -15.90 -15.57
C ASP A 150 -1.97 -15.59 -15.96
N SER A 151 -1.43 -14.49 -15.44
CA SER A 151 -0.07 -14.03 -15.75
C SER A 151 1.01 -14.99 -15.26
N ILE A 152 0.68 -15.88 -14.31
CA ILE A 152 1.60 -16.87 -13.77
C ILE A 152 1.85 -17.97 -14.80
N PHE A 153 0.80 -18.41 -15.50
CA PHE A 153 0.92 -19.38 -16.59
C PHE A 153 1.76 -18.83 -17.74
N LEU A 154 1.49 -17.58 -18.16
CA LEU A 154 2.32 -16.91 -19.18
C LEU A 154 3.79 -16.82 -18.75
N MET A 155 4.05 -16.46 -17.50
CA MET A 155 5.41 -16.34 -16.98
C MET A 155 6.10 -17.70 -16.90
N ARG A 156 5.39 -18.77 -16.52
CA ARG A 156 5.92 -20.15 -16.55
C ARG A 156 6.32 -20.55 -17.96
N GLU A 157 5.45 -20.37 -18.94
CA GLU A 157 5.74 -20.72 -20.33
C GLU A 157 6.95 -19.95 -20.89
N LEU A 158 7.03 -18.64 -20.62
CA LEU A 158 8.16 -17.82 -21.03
C LEU A 158 9.48 -18.27 -20.40
N LEU A 159 9.50 -18.50 -19.08
CA LEU A 159 10.73 -18.80 -18.36
C LEU A 159 11.14 -20.28 -18.49
N VAL A 160 10.22 -21.21 -18.33
CA VAL A 160 10.53 -22.65 -18.26
C VAL A 160 10.69 -23.25 -19.65
N HIS A 161 9.74 -23.00 -20.55
CA HIS A 161 9.67 -23.68 -21.84
C HIS A 161 10.38 -22.89 -22.95
N ARG A 162 10.20 -21.57 -22.99
CA ARG A 162 10.76 -20.70 -24.04
C ARG A 162 12.11 -20.07 -23.70
N LYS A 163 12.52 -20.14 -22.42
CA LYS A 163 13.78 -19.55 -21.92
C LYS A 163 13.93 -18.07 -22.29
N LEU A 164 12.83 -17.33 -22.24
CA LEU A 164 12.75 -15.91 -22.56
C LEU A 164 12.44 -15.13 -21.30
N VAL A 165 13.35 -14.25 -20.86
CA VAL A 165 13.17 -13.47 -19.63
C VAL A 165 12.42 -12.15 -19.88
N PRO A 166 11.19 -12.00 -19.35
CA PRO A 166 10.46 -10.75 -19.39
C PRO A 166 10.93 -9.76 -18.32
N ASN A 167 10.72 -8.47 -18.58
CA ASN A 167 10.72 -7.46 -17.52
C ASN A 167 9.45 -7.61 -16.69
N VAL A 168 9.60 -7.83 -15.38
CA VAL A 168 8.46 -8.03 -14.48
C VAL A 168 8.38 -6.96 -13.41
N LEU A 169 7.15 -6.58 -13.06
CA LEU A 169 6.85 -5.91 -11.81
C LEU A 169 6.10 -6.90 -10.92
N MET A 170 6.72 -7.32 -9.82
CA MET A 170 6.14 -8.28 -8.89
C MET A 170 5.87 -7.67 -7.51
N ASN A 171 4.89 -8.22 -6.79
CA ASN A 171 4.65 -7.97 -5.38
C ASN A 171 4.51 -9.30 -4.65
N GLY A 172 5.63 -9.75 -4.06
CA GLY A 172 5.77 -11.15 -3.63
C GLY A 172 5.61 -12.08 -4.84
N SER A 173 4.75 -13.08 -4.72
CA SER A 173 4.47 -14.03 -5.81
C SER A 173 3.50 -13.51 -6.88
N LYS A 174 3.03 -12.26 -6.80
CA LYS A 174 2.02 -11.71 -7.71
C LYS A 174 2.68 -10.95 -8.86
N VAL A 175 2.29 -11.24 -10.09
CA VAL A 175 2.77 -10.58 -11.31
C VAL A 175 1.92 -9.34 -11.59
N MET A 176 2.34 -8.16 -11.15
CA MET A 176 1.57 -6.92 -11.38
C MET A 176 1.61 -6.48 -12.85
N SER A 177 2.75 -6.68 -13.51
CA SER A 177 2.88 -6.52 -14.96
C SER A 177 4.06 -7.33 -15.49
N LEU A 178 3.98 -7.70 -16.76
CA LEU A 178 5.04 -8.37 -17.50
C LEU A 178 5.26 -7.65 -18.83
N GLU A 179 6.51 -7.48 -19.27
CA GLU A 179 6.84 -6.73 -20.48
C GLU A 179 7.94 -7.42 -21.29
N LEU A 180 7.70 -7.54 -22.60
CA LEU A 180 8.66 -8.01 -23.59
C LEU A 180 9.12 -6.82 -24.43
N GLU A 181 10.29 -6.27 -24.09
CA GLU A 181 10.79 -5.01 -24.68
C GLU A 181 10.91 -5.07 -26.21
N GLU A 182 11.41 -6.17 -26.77
CA GLU A 182 11.65 -6.31 -28.21
C GLU A 182 10.39 -6.18 -29.07
N ARG A 183 9.25 -6.55 -28.46
CA ARG A 183 7.91 -6.46 -29.04
C ARG A 183 7.15 -5.22 -28.60
N ASN A 184 7.64 -4.51 -27.59
CA ASN A 184 6.87 -3.50 -26.88
C ASN A 184 5.51 -4.09 -26.43
N LEU A 185 5.50 -5.33 -25.98
CA LEU A 185 4.30 -6.05 -25.51
C LEU A 185 4.23 -5.97 -23.99
N LYS A 186 3.07 -5.63 -23.44
CA LYS A 186 2.88 -5.53 -21.99
C LYS A 186 1.63 -6.30 -21.54
N VAL A 187 1.74 -7.07 -20.48
CA VAL A 187 0.62 -7.72 -19.79
C VAL A 187 0.36 -6.96 -18.49
N ILE A 188 -0.91 -6.63 -18.22
CA ILE A 188 -1.34 -5.89 -17.02
C ILE A 188 -2.59 -6.52 -16.40
N ASP A 189 -2.79 -6.23 -15.11
CA ASP A 189 -3.95 -6.70 -14.34
C ASP A 189 -4.97 -5.57 -14.14
N SER A 190 -6.16 -5.72 -14.74
CA SER A 190 -7.25 -4.75 -14.60
C SER A 190 -7.78 -4.61 -13.17
N TYR A 191 -7.61 -5.63 -12.31
CA TYR A 191 -8.05 -5.60 -10.91
C TYR A 191 -7.28 -4.55 -10.07
N LEU A 192 -6.06 -4.21 -10.49
CA LEU A 192 -5.25 -3.15 -9.88
C LEU A 192 -5.77 -1.73 -10.18
N PHE A 193 -6.71 -1.62 -11.12
CA PHE A 193 -7.45 -0.38 -11.44
C PHE A 193 -8.90 -0.45 -10.94
N LEU A 194 -9.56 -1.60 -11.15
CA LEU A 194 -10.96 -1.87 -10.80
C LEU A 194 -11.02 -3.03 -9.80
N SER A 195 -10.80 -2.73 -8.51
CA SER A 195 -10.71 -3.72 -7.44
C SER A 195 -12.09 -4.26 -7.00
N MET A 196 -12.81 -4.86 -7.93
CA MET A 196 -14.09 -5.55 -7.72
C MET A 196 -14.11 -6.85 -8.51
N ARG A 197 -15.07 -7.76 -8.24
CA ARG A 197 -15.23 -8.99 -9.04
C ARG A 197 -15.75 -8.63 -10.43
N LEU A 198 -15.36 -9.39 -11.45
CA LEU A 198 -15.84 -9.23 -12.83
C LEU A 198 -17.37 -9.26 -12.93
N ALA A 199 -18.05 -10.11 -12.15
CA ALA A 199 -19.51 -10.19 -12.08
C ALA A 199 -20.19 -8.86 -11.71
N LYS A 200 -19.48 -7.93 -11.06
CA LYS A 200 -20.01 -6.61 -10.69
C LYS A 200 -19.82 -5.56 -11.78
N PHE A 201 -19.02 -5.83 -12.82
CA PHE A 201 -18.77 -4.87 -13.89
C PHE A 201 -20.04 -4.41 -14.59
N PRO A 202 -21.01 -5.28 -14.94
CA PRO A 202 -22.20 -4.82 -15.65
C PRO A 202 -23.03 -3.80 -14.86
N GLU A 203 -23.37 -4.14 -13.62
CA GLU A 203 -24.08 -3.22 -12.72
C GLU A 203 -23.27 -1.95 -12.43
N ALA A 204 -21.97 -2.11 -12.15
CA ALA A 204 -21.14 -0.98 -11.76
C ALA A 204 -20.89 -0.01 -12.92
N LEU A 205 -20.60 -0.50 -14.12
CA LEU A 205 -20.18 0.32 -15.26
C LEU A 205 -21.33 0.61 -16.25
N GLY A 206 -22.55 0.19 -15.93
CA GLY A 206 -23.72 0.38 -16.79
C GLY A 206 -23.64 -0.40 -18.09
N ILE A 207 -23.14 -1.64 -18.05
CA ILE A 207 -23.15 -2.53 -19.22
C ILE A 207 -24.53 -3.19 -19.27
N GLU A 208 -25.33 -2.80 -20.25
CA GLU A 208 -26.69 -3.30 -20.41
C GLU A 208 -26.71 -4.72 -20.99
N ASN A 209 -27.79 -5.46 -20.68
CA ASN A 209 -28.10 -6.77 -21.26
C ASN A 209 -27.05 -7.87 -21.03
N VAL A 210 -26.18 -7.73 -20.02
CA VAL A 210 -25.13 -8.70 -19.69
C VAL A 210 -25.11 -9.03 -18.21
N THR A 211 -25.05 -10.31 -17.86
CA THR A 211 -24.78 -10.79 -16.50
C THR A 211 -23.81 -11.96 -16.59
N LYS A 212 -22.78 -12.00 -15.73
CA LYS A 212 -21.84 -13.12 -15.69
C LYS A 212 -22.61 -14.44 -15.42
N GLY A 213 -22.28 -15.47 -16.20
CA GLY A 213 -22.91 -16.80 -16.10
C GLY A 213 -22.38 -17.64 -14.92
N TYR A 214 -22.81 -18.90 -14.88
CA TYR A 214 -22.32 -19.90 -13.91
C TYR A 214 -21.58 -21.02 -14.66
N HIS A 215 -20.46 -21.49 -14.09
CA HIS A 215 -19.62 -22.51 -14.69
C HIS A 215 -19.31 -23.65 -13.70
N PRO A 216 -19.36 -24.93 -14.13
CA PRO A 216 -18.96 -26.06 -13.29
C PRO A 216 -17.43 -26.20 -13.25
N TYR A 217 -16.76 -25.43 -12.39
CA TYR A 217 -15.29 -25.34 -12.30
C TYR A 217 -14.53 -26.67 -12.08
N LEU A 218 -15.20 -27.72 -11.62
CA LEU A 218 -14.58 -29.05 -11.45
C LEU A 218 -14.84 -30.01 -12.61
N PHE A 219 -15.57 -29.58 -13.65
CA PHE A 219 -15.95 -30.40 -14.79
C PHE A 219 -15.18 -29.98 -16.05
N THR A 220 -14.54 -30.94 -16.73
CA THR A 220 -13.53 -30.62 -17.76
C THR A 220 -13.69 -31.40 -19.07
N ASN A 221 -14.69 -32.28 -19.17
CA ASN A 221 -14.87 -33.11 -20.37
C ASN A 221 -15.53 -32.31 -21.51
N LEU A 222 -14.71 -31.71 -22.38
CA LEU A 222 -15.16 -30.92 -23.54
C LEU A 222 -16.06 -31.68 -24.51
N ASN A 223 -15.99 -33.01 -24.56
CA ASN A 223 -16.83 -33.82 -25.44
C ASN A 223 -18.16 -34.24 -24.79
N TYR A 224 -18.47 -33.74 -23.59
CA TYR A 224 -19.68 -34.14 -22.86
C TYR A 224 -20.95 -33.58 -23.51
N VAL A 225 -21.87 -34.51 -23.80
CA VAL A 225 -23.25 -34.26 -24.18
C VAL A 225 -24.12 -35.18 -23.33
N GLY A 226 -24.98 -34.62 -22.49
CA GLY A 226 -25.80 -35.41 -21.57
C GLY A 226 -26.73 -34.58 -20.69
N GLU A 227 -27.06 -35.09 -19.52
CA GLU A 227 -27.83 -34.33 -18.51
C GLU A 227 -26.96 -33.25 -17.85
N MET A 228 -27.59 -32.28 -17.20
CA MET A 228 -26.88 -31.24 -16.45
C MET A 228 -25.98 -31.86 -15.36
N VAL A 229 -24.71 -31.44 -15.31
CA VAL A 229 -23.73 -31.93 -14.32
C VAL A 229 -24.16 -31.57 -12.90
N GLY A 230 -23.81 -32.43 -11.94
CA GLY A 230 -24.21 -32.29 -10.53
C GLY A 230 -23.72 -31.01 -9.85
N LEU A 231 -24.37 -30.65 -8.74
CA LEU A 231 -24.07 -29.45 -7.95
C LEU A 231 -22.66 -29.46 -7.34
N GLU A 232 -22.10 -30.64 -7.14
CA GLU A 232 -20.73 -30.85 -6.66
C GLU A 232 -19.66 -30.26 -7.57
N TYR A 233 -19.97 -30.02 -8.85
CA TYR A 233 -19.03 -29.41 -9.79
C TYR A 233 -19.01 -27.87 -9.75
N PHE A 234 -19.90 -27.24 -8.96
CA PHE A 234 -20.05 -25.79 -8.87
C PHE A 234 -19.55 -25.20 -7.55
N GLU A 235 -19.05 -23.96 -7.58
CA GLU A 235 -18.93 -23.15 -6.36
C GLU A 235 -20.30 -22.54 -6.03
N LEU A 236 -21.01 -23.14 -5.08
CA LEU A 236 -22.38 -22.71 -4.75
C LEU A 236 -22.38 -21.38 -3.98
N PRO A 237 -23.24 -20.42 -4.37
CA PRO A 237 -23.40 -19.19 -3.59
C PRO A 237 -23.95 -19.48 -2.18
N PRO A 238 -23.69 -18.57 -1.20
CA PRO A 238 -24.17 -18.73 0.17
C PRO A 238 -25.68 -18.93 0.24
N GLU A 239 -26.14 -19.87 1.08
CA GLU A 239 -27.56 -20.15 1.26
C GLU A 239 -28.35 -18.89 1.65
N GLY A 240 -29.58 -18.78 1.13
CA GLY A 240 -30.48 -17.64 1.36
C GLY A 240 -30.12 -16.35 0.60
N SER A 241 -28.95 -16.26 -0.04
CA SER A 241 -28.55 -15.07 -0.80
C SER A 241 -29.35 -14.88 -2.10
N LYS A 242 -29.41 -13.64 -2.59
CA LYS A 242 -30.00 -13.33 -3.91
C LYS A 242 -29.29 -14.10 -5.04
N GLU A 243 -27.97 -14.22 -4.94
CA GLU A 243 -27.12 -14.97 -5.88
C GLU A 243 -27.46 -16.47 -5.86
N ARG A 244 -27.68 -17.07 -4.68
CA ARG A 244 -28.11 -18.47 -4.58
C ARG A 244 -29.47 -18.71 -5.23
N LYS A 245 -30.44 -17.83 -5.00
CA LYS A 245 -31.76 -17.93 -5.66
C LYS A 245 -31.64 -17.83 -7.19
N ALA A 246 -30.77 -16.96 -7.68
CA ALA A 246 -30.52 -16.81 -9.11
C ALA A 246 -29.84 -18.06 -9.70
N PHE A 247 -28.85 -18.62 -9.00
CA PHE A 247 -28.19 -19.87 -9.36
C PHE A 247 -29.18 -21.03 -9.41
N ASP A 248 -29.96 -21.25 -8.35
CA ASP A 248 -30.92 -22.35 -8.27
C ASP A 248 -31.96 -22.27 -9.40
N LYS A 249 -32.41 -21.05 -9.75
CA LYS A 249 -33.31 -20.82 -10.88
C LYS A 249 -32.64 -21.18 -12.21
N TRP A 250 -31.42 -20.69 -12.44
CA TRP A 250 -30.65 -20.98 -13.65
C TRP A 250 -30.38 -22.49 -13.79
N TYR A 251 -29.97 -23.15 -12.72
CA TYR A 251 -29.62 -24.57 -12.72
C TYR A 251 -30.83 -25.44 -13.11
N ARG A 252 -32.01 -25.17 -12.53
CA ARG A 252 -33.27 -25.84 -12.91
C ARG A 252 -33.62 -25.63 -14.40
N GLN A 253 -33.33 -24.45 -14.95
CA GLN A 253 -33.54 -24.17 -16.38
C GLN A 253 -32.55 -24.92 -17.28
N GLN A 254 -31.33 -25.21 -16.81
CA GLN A 254 -30.39 -26.03 -17.59
C GLN A 254 -30.77 -27.52 -17.55
N GLN A 255 -31.37 -28.00 -16.46
CA GLN A 255 -31.82 -29.40 -16.33
C GLN A 255 -32.91 -29.81 -17.34
N SER A 256 -33.65 -28.86 -17.91
CA SER A 256 -34.74 -29.16 -18.87
C SER A 256 -34.26 -29.36 -20.31
N LYS A 257 -32.95 -29.37 -20.58
CA LYS A 257 -32.38 -29.52 -21.93
C LYS A 257 -31.08 -30.33 -21.89
N PRO A 258 -30.66 -30.95 -23.00
CA PRO A 258 -29.33 -31.55 -23.10
C PRO A 258 -28.24 -30.51 -22.80
N TYR A 259 -27.31 -30.88 -21.93
CA TYR A 259 -26.16 -30.07 -21.57
C TYR A 259 -24.97 -30.44 -22.46
N VAL A 260 -24.61 -29.51 -23.35
CA VAL A 260 -23.42 -29.59 -24.22
C VAL A 260 -22.31 -28.76 -23.59
N PHE A 261 -21.33 -29.42 -22.96
CA PHE A 261 -20.35 -28.70 -22.15
C PHE A 261 -19.46 -27.76 -22.97
N ARG A 262 -19.05 -28.16 -24.19
CA ARG A 262 -18.22 -27.32 -25.08
C ARG A 262 -18.88 -25.98 -25.41
N GLU A 263 -20.19 -25.99 -25.67
CA GLU A 263 -20.96 -24.77 -25.94
C GLU A 263 -21.10 -23.92 -24.67
N ALA A 264 -21.35 -24.56 -23.54
CA ALA A 264 -21.52 -23.88 -22.26
C ALA A 264 -20.22 -23.18 -21.80
N ILE A 265 -19.07 -23.84 -21.89
CA ILE A 265 -17.77 -23.25 -21.54
C ILE A 265 -17.38 -22.14 -22.51
N TYR A 266 -17.57 -22.34 -23.82
CA TYR A 266 -17.32 -21.31 -24.83
C TYR A 266 -18.13 -20.05 -24.53
N TYR A 267 -19.44 -20.18 -24.32
CA TYR A 267 -20.32 -19.06 -24.02
C TYR A 267 -19.90 -18.33 -22.74
N TYR A 268 -19.59 -19.08 -21.68
CA TYR A 268 -19.16 -18.53 -20.40
C TYR A 268 -17.86 -17.71 -20.54
N CYS A 269 -16.82 -18.29 -21.16
CA CYS A 269 -15.53 -17.62 -21.33
C CYS A 269 -15.64 -16.40 -22.25
N CYS A 270 -16.44 -16.49 -23.32
CA CYS A 270 -16.71 -15.35 -24.20
C CYS A 270 -17.35 -14.20 -23.44
N LEU A 271 -18.31 -14.50 -22.56
CA LEU A 271 -19.02 -13.51 -21.77
C LEU A 271 -18.09 -12.84 -20.76
N ASP A 272 -17.22 -13.60 -20.11
CA ASP A 272 -16.24 -13.07 -19.16
C ASP A 272 -15.27 -12.08 -19.83
N VAL A 273 -14.66 -12.49 -20.94
CA VAL A 273 -13.72 -11.62 -21.67
C VAL A 273 -14.45 -10.40 -22.27
N ASP A 274 -15.70 -10.55 -22.70
CA ASP A 274 -16.49 -9.42 -23.22
C ASP A 274 -16.85 -8.41 -22.11
N ILE A 275 -17.31 -8.88 -20.94
CA ILE A 275 -17.55 -8.02 -19.76
C ILE A 275 -16.27 -7.29 -19.38
N LEU A 276 -15.14 -7.99 -19.35
CA LEU A 276 -13.85 -7.42 -19.01
C LEU A 276 -13.45 -6.31 -19.99
N ARG A 277 -13.49 -6.61 -21.29
CA ARG A 277 -13.15 -5.67 -22.37
C ARG A 277 -14.04 -4.44 -22.32
N GLN A 278 -15.36 -4.63 -22.29
CA GLN A 278 -16.32 -3.52 -22.26
C GLN A 278 -16.13 -2.65 -21.02
N GLY A 279 -16.00 -3.26 -19.84
CA GLY A 279 -15.79 -2.53 -18.59
C GLY A 279 -14.49 -1.71 -18.61
N CYS A 280 -13.40 -2.28 -19.12
CA CYS A 280 -12.11 -1.60 -19.22
C CYS A 280 -12.14 -0.42 -20.21
N ILE A 281 -12.85 -0.55 -21.34
CA ILE A 281 -13.00 0.53 -22.31
C ILE A 281 -13.86 1.67 -21.74
N ILE A 282 -14.99 1.35 -21.09
CA ILE A 282 -15.86 2.34 -20.43
C ILE A 282 -15.08 3.10 -19.37
N PHE A 283 -14.34 2.38 -18.51
CA PHE A 283 -13.47 2.98 -17.51
C PHE A 283 -12.42 3.92 -18.14
N SER A 284 -11.73 3.48 -19.20
CA SER A 284 -10.69 4.28 -19.84
C SER A 284 -11.23 5.57 -20.43
N ARG A 285 -12.40 5.50 -21.10
CA ARG A 285 -13.07 6.67 -21.65
C ARG A 285 -13.51 7.64 -20.57
N LEU A 286 -14.08 7.12 -19.48
CA LEU A 286 -14.49 7.91 -18.33
C LEU A 286 -13.31 8.70 -17.78
N ILE A 287 -12.19 8.03 -17.47
CA ILE A 287 -10.99 8.69 -16.96
C ILE A 287 -10.43 9.69 -17.97
N TYR A 288 -10.38 9.34 -19.24
CA TYR A 288 -9.87 10.23 -20.28
C TYR A 288 -10.71 11.51 -20.43
N ARG A 289 -12.05 11.40 -20.41
CA ARG A 289 -12.93 12.58 -20.46
C ARG A 289 -12.71 13.54 -19.31
N ILE A 290 -12.42 13.01 -18.12
CA ILE A 290 -12.22 13.81 -16.91
C ILE A 290 -10.80 14.39 -16.85
N THR A 291 -9.79 13.61 -17.28
CA THR A 291 -8.38 13.89 -16.92
C THR A 291 -7.44 14.00 -18.10
N GLY A 292 -7.87 13.60 -19.30
CA GLY A 292 -7.02 13.47 -20.48
C GLY A 292 -5.96 12.37 -20.37
N VAL A 293 -6.09 11.43 -19.43
CA VAL A 293 -5.17 10.28 -19.25
C VAL A 293 -5.88 9.00 -19.65
N LEU A 294 -5.19 8.11 -20.37
CA LEU A 294 -5.72 6.82 -20.81
C LEU A 294 -5.09 5.67 -19.98
N PRO A 295 -5.80 5.08 -19.00
CA PRO A 295 -5.21 4.17 -18.02
C PRO A 295 -4.48 2.94 -18.59
N PHE A 296 -5.11 2.20 -19.51
CA PHE A 296 -4.55 0.95 -20.06
C PHE A 296 -3.60 1.17 -21.23
N TYR A 297 -3.67 2.32 -21.90
CA TYR A 297 -2.77 2.69 -22.98
C TYR A 297 -1.44 3.26 -22.45
N ASP A 298 -1.46 3.76 -21.22
CA ASP A 298 -0.33 4.37 -20.57
C ASP A 298 0.59 3.33 -19.91
N ARG A 299 1.72 3.07 -20.56
CA ARG A 299 2.70 2.07 -20.09
C ARG A 299 3.37 2.44 -18.76
N THR A 300 3.20 3.66 -18.25
CA THR A 300 3.79 4.08 -16.96
C THR A 300 2.89 3.80 -15.75
N CYS A 301 1.64 3.40 -15.98
CA CYS A 301 0.65 3.14 -14.95
C CYS A 301 0.27 1.66 -14.91
N ASN A 302 0.43 1.01 -13.75
CA ASN A 302 0.00 -0.38 -13.51
C ASN A 302 -1.09 -0.50 -12.44
N THR A 303 -1.44 0.61 -11.78
CA THR A 303 -2.40 0.62 -10.66
C THR A 303 -3.18 1.93 -10.61
N VAL A 304 -4.33 1.92 -9.94
CA VAL A 304 -5.12 3.14 -9.66
C VAL A 304 -4.32 4.19 -8.88
N ALA A 305 -3.39 3.78 -8.00
CA ALA A 305 -2.52 4.70 -7.28
C ALA A 305 -1.47 5.36 -8.19
N GLY A 306 -0.92 4.61 -9.16
CA GLY A 306 -0.05 5.18 -10.20
C GLY A 306 -0.80 6.16 -11.09
N LEU A 307 -2.03 5.80 -11.48
CA LEU A 307 -2.93 6.66 -12.25
C LEU A 307 -3.27 7.94 -11.49
N ALA A 308 -3.63 7.85 -10.21
CA ALA A 308 -3.94 9.00 -9.35
C ALA A 308 -2.77 10.00 -9.29
N LEU A 309 -1.54 9.51 -9.07
CA LEU A 309 -0.35 10.37 -9.06
C LEU A 309 -0.07 10.98 -10.43
N LYS A 310 -0.28 10.23 -11.51
CA LYS A 310 -0.09 10.77 -12.87
C LYS A 310 -1.08 11.88 -13.19
N ILE A 311 -2.35 11.67 -12.88
CA ILE A 311 -3.42 12.68 -12.99
C ILE A 311 -3.05 13.91 -12.16
N TYR A 312 -2.63 13.73 -10.90
CA TYR A 312 -2.21 14.82 -10.03
C TYR A 312 -1.09 15.65 -10.66
N ARG A 313 -0.03 15.00 -11.14
CA ARG A 313 1.12 15.66 -11.78
C ARG A 313 0.82 16.29 -13.13
N LYS A 314 -0.23 15.83 -13.83
CA LYS A 314 -0.63 16.37 -15.13
C LYS A 314 -1.52 17.60 -14.96
N ASN A 315 -2.52 17.52 -14.07
CA ASN A 315 -3.63 18.47 -14.05
C ASN A 315 -3.65 19.40 -12.83
N PHE A 316 -2.93 19.06 -11.75
CA PHE A 316 -3.09 19.74 -10.46
C PHE A 316 -1.77 20.27 -9.86
N LEU A 317 -0.64 19.61 -10.15
CA LEU A 317 0.68 20.06 -9.70
C LEU A 317 1.13 21.28 -10.49
N LYS A 318 1.70 22.29 -9.81
CA LYS A 318 2.37 23.44 -10.45
C LYS A 318 3.88 23.19 -10.58
N GLU A 319 4.51 23.83 -11.57
CA GLU A 319 5.98 23.77 -11.75
C GLU A 319 6.68 24.26 -10.47
N GLU A 320 7.73 23.54 -10.05
CA GLU A 320 8.53 23.86 -8.85
C GLU A 320 7.72 24.02 -7.55
N GLN A 321 6.54 23.40 -7.42
CA GLN A 321 5.72 23.51 -6.21
C GLN A 321 6.18 22.60 -5.07
N ILE A 322 6.48 21.33 -5.38
CA ILE A 322 6.83 20.31 -4.39
C ILE A 322 8.29 19.89 -4.58
N GLY A 323 9.12 20.14 -3.57
CA GLY A 323 10.51 19.68 -3.54
C GLY A 323 10.60 18.15 -3.51
N GLN A 324 11.52 17.58 -4.29
CA GLN A 324 11.86 16.16 -4.19
C GLN A 324 12.70 15.94 -2.94
N VAL A 325 12.28 15.02 -2.08
CA VAL A 325 13.02 14.66 -0.86
C VAL A 325 14.29 13.89 -1.27
N PRO A 326 15.50 14.30 -0.84
CA PRO A 326 16.71 13.54 -1.12
C PRO A 326 16.70 12.18 -0.38
N ALA A 327 17.39 11.17 -0.92
CA ALA A 327 17.38 9.81 -0.38
C ALA A 327 17.89 9.66 1.08
N CYS A 328 18.59 10.67 1.60
CA CYS A 328 19.04 10.70 2.99
C CYS A 328 18.54 11.94 3.75
N GLY A 329 17.38 12.46 3.34
CA GLY A 329 16.83 13.72 3.84
C GLY A 329 17.65 14.95 3.41
N TYR A 330 17.34 16.10 4.01
CA TYR A 330 18.05 17.36 3.79
C TYR A 330 19.33 17.46 4.65
N GLY A 331 19.76 16.31 5.20
CA GLY A 331 21.05 16.04 5.85
C GLY A 331 22.29 16.55 5.13
N GLY A 332 22.25 16.45 3.80
CA GLY A 332 23.39 16.58 2.89
C GLY A 332 24.20 15.29 2.79
N LYS A 333 25.21 15.26 1.90
CA LYS A 333 26.21 14.18 1.78
C LYS A 333 27.12 14.04 3.01
N ASN A 334 26.97 14.90 4.02
CA ASN A 334 27.70 14.87 5.30
C ASN A 334 27.08 13.91 6.32
N ILE A 335 26.54 12.77 5.86
CA ILE A 335 26.29 11.61 6.72
C ILE A 335 27.62 10.88 6.83
N ASN A 336 28.59 11.50 7.51
CA ASN A 336 29.92 10.91 7.57
C ASN A 336 29.99 9.73 8.56
N GLN A 337 28.91 9.46 9.30
CA GLN A 337 28.93 8.40 10.31
C GLN A 337 27.65 7.57 10.33
N SER A 338 27.85 6.28 10.10
CA SER A 338 26.84 5.25 10.23
C SER A 338 26.56 4.98 11.72
N ALA A 339 25.40 4.39 12.03
CA ALA A 339 25.10 3.99 13.41
C ALA A 339 26.13 3.04 13.99
N ILE A 340 26.63 2.15 13.14
CA ILE A 340 27.63 1.17 13.54
C ILE A 340 28.98 1.83 13.85
N ALA A 341 29.36 2.88 13.11
CA ALA A 341 30.51 3.70 13.45
C ALA A 341 30.34 4.39 14.82
N LEU A 342 29.14 4.92 15.10
CA LEU A 342 28.83 5.53 16.39
C LEU A 342 28.87 4.51 17.55
N CYS A 343 28.46 3.26 17.32
CA CYS A 343 28.59 2.18 18.30
C CYS A 343 30.05 1.96 18.68
N TRP A 344 30.91 1.79 17.68
CA TRP A 344 32.34 1.58 17.91
C TRP A 344 32.99 2.77 18.61
N LEU A 345 32.68 4.01 18.18
CA LEU A 345 33.22 5.21 18.84
C LEU A 345 32.78 5.32 20.31
N LYS A 346 31.58 4.84 20.66
CA LYS A 346 31.12 4.82 22.05
C LYS A 346 31.90 3.83 22.90
N GLU A 347 32.23 2.66 22.37
CA GLU A 347 33.09 1.69 23.06
C GLU A 347 34.50 2.24 23.28
N ILE A 348 35.06 2.92 22.27
CA ILE A 348 36.35 3.61 22.40
C ILE A 348 36.27 4.70 23.46
N GLU A 349 35.22 5.52 23.48
CA GLU A 349 35.01 6.54 24.49
C GLU A 349 34.96 5.94 25.90
N THR A 350 34.21 4.85 26.11
CA THR A 350 34.16 4.15 27.40
C THR A 350 35.53 3.65 27.83
N MET A 351 36.27 2.99 26.92
CA MET A 351 37.61 2.48 27.20
C MET A 351 38.63 3.58 27.52
N LEU A 352 38.54 4.73 26.84
CA LEU A 352 39.40 5.87 27.13
C LEU A 352 39.05 6.51 28.48
N ASN A 353 37.76 6.65 28.80
CA ASN A 353 37.31 7.21 30.07
C ASN A 353 37.77 6.35 31.27
N GLU A 354 37.87 5.03 31.14
CA GLU A 354 38.43 4.15 32.17
C GLU A 354 39.90 4.45 32.50
N ASN A 355 40.61 5.15 31.60
CA ASN A 355 42.01 5.54 31.75
C ASN A 355 42.17 7.07 31.91
N ASP A 356 41.10 7.79 32.28
CA ASP A 356 41.06 9.25 32.38
C ASP A 356 41.47 9.98 31.08
N LEU A 357 41.26 9.34 29.92
CA LEU A 357 41.52 9.91 28.60
C LEU A 357 40.21 10.33 27.92
N ARG A 358 40.27 11.38 27.10
CA ARG A 358 39.07 11.94 26.46
C ARG A 358 39.04 11.69 24.96
N LEU A 359 37.93 11.13 24.47
CA LEU A 359 37.66 11.03 23.03
C LEU A 359 36.89 12.25 22.52
N ARG A 360 37.47 12.96 21.55
CA ARG A 360 36.76 13.93 20.73
C ARG A 360 36.24 13.25 19.46
N SER A 361 34.92 13.10 19.35
CA SER A 361 34.23 12.45 18.21
C SER A 361 32.92 13.17 17.91
N LYS A 362 32.12 12.65 16.97
CA LYS A 362 30.75 13.14 16.77
C LYS A 362 29.83 12.97 17.97
N LEU A 363 30.19 12.08 18.91
CA LEU A 363 29.49 11.89 20.18
C LEU A 363 29.85 12.98 21.22
N SER A 364 30.95 13.71 21.00
CA SER A 364 31.43 14.74 21.92
C SER A 364 30.77 16.10 21.66
N VAL A 365 30.65 16.92 22.71
CA VAL A 365 30.06 18.27 22.64
C VAL A 365 30.82 19.17 21.66
N GLU A 366 32.15 19.00 21.57
CA GLU A 366 33.04 19.74 20.67
C GLU A 366 33.00 19.24 19.21
N GLY A 367 32.26 18.16 18.94
CA GLY A 367 32.16 17.49 17.66
C GLY A 367 33.49 16.89 17.18
N GLU A 368 33.49 16.42 15.92
CA GLU A 368 34.67 15.81 15.28
C GLU A 368 35.87 16.75 15.25
N ALA A 369 37.05 16.22 15.55
CA ALA A 369 38.30 16.97 15.45
C ALA A 369 38.71 17.18 13.99
N ARG A 370 39.31 18.34 13.69
CA ARG A 370 39.87 18.63 12.37
C ARG A 370 41.39 18.58 12.42
N ILE A 371 41.97 17.51 11.87
CA ILE A 371 43.42 17.27 11.81
C ILE A 371 43.88 17.37 10.36
N MET A 372 44.94 18.14 10.10
CA MET A 372 45.47 18.38 8.74
C MET A 372 44.38 18.80 7.74
N SER A 373 43.50 19.70 8.17
CA SER A 373 42.34 20.21 7.42
C SER A 373 41.25 19.18 7.09
N ARG A 374 41.30 17.96 7.63
CA ARG A 374 40.27 16.91 7.47
C ARG A 374 39.62 16.55 8.80
N TYR A 375 38.33 16.22 8.76
CA TYR A 375 37.64 15.65 9.93
C TYR A 375 38.06 14.19 10.13
N VAL A 376 38.21 13.78 11.38
CA VAL A 376 38.47 12.39 11.78
C VAL A 376 37.34 11.89 12.67
N ASP A 377 37.07 10.58 12.64
CA ASP A 377 35.92 9.99 13.34
C ASP A 377 36.02 10.15 14.87
N GLY A 378 37.22 9.90 15.42
CA GLY A 378 37.55 10.12 16.82
C GLY A 378 39.02 10.56 16.99
N TYR A 379 39.29 11.36 18.02
CA TYR A 379 40.63 11.85 18.33
C TYR A 379 40.83 12.02 19.84
N CYS A 380 41.91 11.46 20.37
CA CYS A 380 42.37 11.69 21.75
C CYS A 380 43.65 12.55 21.69
N GLU A 381 43.56 13.77 22.21
CA GLU A 381 44.64 14.76 22.15
C GLU A 381 45.83 14.33 23.02
N GLU A 382 45.55 13.79 24.20
CA GLU A 382 46.51 13.41 25.23
C GLU A 382 47.48 12.34 24.72
N THR A 383 46.98 11.40 23.92
CA THR A 383 47.78 10.32 23.32
C THR A 383 48.15 10.56 21.86
N LYS A 384 47.69 11.68 21.28
CA LYS A 384 47.76 11.96 19.83
C LYS A 384 47.25 10.78 18.98
N THR A 385 46.15 10.15 19.42
CA THR A 385 45.57 8.98 18.76
C THR A 385 44.33 9.35 17.96
N ILE A 386 44.32 9.01 16.67
CA ILE A 386 43.19 9.12 15.76
C ILE A 386 42.50 7.76 15.66
N TYR A 387 41.19 7.73 15.90
CA TYR A 387 40.33 6.58 15.69
C TYR A 387 39.55 6.78 14.37
N GLN A 388 39.65 5.82 13.47
CA GLN A 388 39.04 5.87 12.13
C GLN A 388 38.17 4.63 11.90
N PHE A 389 36.90 4.86 11.60
CA PHE A 389 35.95 3.79 11.30
C PHE A 389 35.71 3.71 9.79
N HIS A 390 36.15 2.61 9.20
CA HIS A 390 36.05 2.39 7.76
C HIS A 390 34.78 1.62 7.42
N GLY A 391 33.71 2.36 7.12
CA GLY A 391 32.52 1.81 6.46
C GLY A 391 32.91 1.06 5.18
N CYS A 392 32.66 -0.25 5.12
CA CYS A 392 33.28 -1.12 4.12
C CYS A 392 32.94 -0.69 2.69
N PHE A 393 31.67 -0.29 2.47
CA PHE A 393 31.18 0.19 1.18
C PHE A 393 31.83 1.51 0.76
N TYR A 394 32.05 2.43 1.69
CA TYR A 394 32.55 3.77 1.37
C TYR A 394 34.07 3.83 1.25
N HIS A 395 34.79 2.92 1.93
CA HIS A 395 36.24 2.98 2.05
C HIS A 395 36.99 1.87 1.29
N GLY A 396 36.28 0.98 0.59
CA GLY A 396 36.94 -0.02 -0.26
C GLY A 396 37.48 -1.24 0.46
N CYS A 397 36.79 -1.76 1.47
CA CYS A 397 37.29 -2.91 2.22
C CYS A 397 37.53 -4.11 1.29
N GLU A 398 38.78 -4.54 1.15
CA GLU A 398 39.20 -5.66 0.28
C GLU A 398 38.58 -7.00 0.67
N ARG A 399 38.17 -7.14 1.94
CA ARG A 399 37.45 -8.33 2.43
C ARG A 399 35.97 -8.31 2.05
N CYS A 400 35.41 -7.11 1.87
CA CYS A 400 33.99 -6.88 1.59
C CYS A 400 33.67 -6.58 0.13
N TYR A 401 34.62 -6.14 -0.68
CA TYR A 401 34.37 -5.74 -2.05
C TYR A 401 35.59 -6.06 -2.89
N ASP A 402 35.36 -6.61 -4.09
CA ASP A 402 36.42 -6.75 -5.08
C ASP A 402 36.91 -5.35 -5.50
N GLY A 403 38.23 -5.16 -5.54
CA GLY A 403 38.85 -3.89 -5.88
C GLY A 403 38.46 -3.38 -7.27
N ASP A 404 38.19 -4.27 -8.23
CA ASP A 404 37.79 -3.89 -9.58
C ASP A 404 36.31 -3.54 -9.72
N CYS A 405 35.48 -3.92 -8.73
CA CYS A 405 34.08 -3.53 -8.69
C CYS A 405 33.93 -2.02 -8.56
N TYR A 406 32.84 -1.51 -9.15
CA TYR A 406 32.55 -0.09 -9.18
C TYR A 406 31.55 0.29 -8.09
N ASN A 407 31.95 1.19 -7.20
CA ASN A 407 31.05 1.84 -6.26
C ASN A 407 30.21 2.88 -7.05
N SER A 408 28.96 2.52 -7.34
CA SER A 408 28.01 3.35 -8.09
C SER A 408 27.61 4.64 -7.37
N VAL A 409 27.79 4.70 -6.05
CA VAL A 409 27.48 5.85 -5.20
C VAL A 409 28.57 6.92 -5.26
N LEU A 410 29.82 6.50 -5.10
CA LEU A 410 30.99 7.40 -5.09
C LEU A 410 31.58 7.58 -6.49
N CYS A 411 31.04 6.87 -7.48
CA CYS A 411 31.52 6.86 -8.86
C CYS A 411 33.01 6.53 -8.96
N ALA A 412 33.46 5.51 -8.23
CA ALA A 412 34.87 5.09 -8.17
C ALA A 412 34.98 3.57 -8.01
N LYS A 413 36.10 2.98 -8.42
CA LYS A 413 36.40 1.57 -8.14
C LYS A 413 36.75 1.40 -6.66
N PHE A 414 36.40 0.25 -6.07
CA PHE A 414 36.71 0.00 -4.65
C PHE A 414 38.21 0.01 -4.35
N PHE A 415 39.08 -0.42 -5.28
CA PHE A 415 40.53 -0.30 -5.08
C PHE A 415 40.98 1.16 -4.96
N THR A 416 40.33 2.08 -5.69
CA THR A 416 40.63 3.51 -5.63
C THR A 416 40.21 4.09 -4.29
N LEU A 417 39.07 3.63 -3.76
CA LEU A 417 38.61 3.99 -2.42
C LEU A 417 39.57 3.47 -1.36
N LEU A 418 39.98 2.19 -1.45
CA LEU A 418 40.94 1.58 -0.53
C LEU A 418 42.27 2.32 -0.52
N ALA A 419 42.82 2.59 -1.71
CA ALA A 419 44.08 3.33 -1.84
C ALA A 419 43.96 4.72 -1.19
N SER A 420 42.84 5.42 -1.41
CA SER A 420 42.58 6.74 -0.81
C SER A 420 42.51 6.66 0.72
N THR A 421 41.83 5.65 1.27
CA THR A 421 41.74 5.36 2.70
C THR A 421 43.14 5.09 3.29
N GLN A 422 43.92 4.20 2.67
CA GLN A 422 45.26 3.86 3.12
C GLN A 422 46.24 5.04 3.04
N ILE A 423 46.18 5.85 1.98
CA ILE A 423 47.00 7.05 1.84
C ILE A 423 46.69 8.03 2.97
N LEU A 424 45.41 8.23 3.29
CA LEU A 424 45.00 9.11 4.37
C LEU A 424 45.55 8.64 5.73
N SER A 425 45.38 7.35 6.05
CA SER A 425 45.89 6.77 7.30
C SER A 425 47.43 6.83 7.38
N ARG A 426 48.14 6.60 6.27
CA ARG A 426 49.62 6.77 6.22
C ARG A 426 50.02 8.22 6.44
N THR A 427 49.29 9.17 5.86
CA THR A 427 49.55 10.60 6.00
C THR A 427 49.46 11.03 7.47
N PHE A 428 48.43 10.58 8.19
CA PHE A 428 48.30 10.84 9.61
C PHE A 428 49.44 10.21 10.44
N ARG A 429 49.83 8.97 10.15
CA ARG A 429 50.96 8.31 10.82
C ARG A 429 52.28 9.03 10.58
N GLN A 430 52.55 9.46 9.35
CA GLN A 430 53.75 10.23 8.99
C GLN A 430 53.80 11.61 9.66
N ALA A 431 52.64 12.21 9.94
CA ALA A 431 52.52 13.44 10.71
C ALA A 431 52.69 13.24 12.23
N GLY A 432 52.99 12.02 12.69
CA GLY A 432 53.30 11.72 14.09
C GLY A 432 52.10 11.32 14.95
N TYR A 433 50.95 10.99 14.35
CA TYR A 433 49.76 10.51 15.06
C TYR A 433 49.72 8.98 15.11
N THR A 434 49.26 8.44 16.25
CA THR A 434 48.86 7.02 16.32
C THR A 434 47.50 6.89 15.64
N VAL A 435 47.32 5.93 14.73
CA VAL A 435 46.04 5.73 14.02
C VAL A 435 45.51 4.33 14.30
N VAL A 436 44.38 4.26 15.01
CA VAL A 436 43.61 3.05 15.29
C VAL A 436 42.45 2.96 14.31
N GLU A 437 42.43 1.90 13.51
CA GLU A 437 41.48 1.73 12.41
C GLU A 437 40.56 0.54 12.71
N LYS A 438 39.26 0.69 12.44
CA LYS A 438 38.29 -0.41 12.53
C LYS A 438 37.46 -0.48 11.26
N TRP A 439 37.45 -1.64 10.63
CA TRP A 439 36.57 -1.87 9.47
C TRP A 439 35.19 -2.32 9.94
N GLU A 440 34.16 -1.88 9.22
CA GLU A 440 32.78 -2.20 9.55
C GLU A 440 32.51 -3.71 9.65
N CYS A 441 33.08 -4.51 8.74
CA CYS A 441 32.90 -5.96 8.77
C CYS A 441 33.52 -6.63 9.99
N ASP A 442 34.66 -6.13 10.46
CA ASP A 442 35.30 -6.68 11.66
C ASP A 442 34.43 -6.41 12.86
N TYR A 443 33.99 -5.16 12.99
CA TYR A 443 33.16 -4.77 14.11
C TYR A 443 31.81 -5.52 14.10
N ARG A 444 31.19 -5.75 12.93
CA ARG A 444 29.97 -6.58 12.85
C ARG A 444 30.17 -7.99 13.40
N ASN A 445 31.33 -8.59 13.15
CA ASN A 445 31.66 -9.93 13.63
C ASN A 445 31.95 -9.96 15.13
N ASP A 446 32.52 -8.88 15.68
CA ASP A 446 32.90 -8.83 17.09
C ASP A 446 31.70 -8.73 18.06
N VAL A 447 30.61 -8.05 17.64
CA VAL A 447 29.49 -7.68 18.55
C VAL A 447 28.13 -8.31 18.20
N ASP A 448 28.06 -9.26 17.25
CA ASP A 448 26.80 -9.87 16.79
C ASP A 448 25.69 -8.81 16.53
N MET A 449 26.02 -7.87 15.64
CA MET A 449 25.20 -6.68 15.37
C MET A 449 24.22 -6.91 14.22
N THR A 450 23.00 -7.34 14.57
CA THR A 450 21.89 -7.48 13.60
C THR A 450 21.37 -6.11 13.12
N PRO A 451 20.78 -6.00 11.91
CA PRO A 451 20.12 -4.77 11.45
C PRO A 451 19.03 -4.25 12.40
N TYR A 452 18.31 -5.16 13.08
CA TYR A 452 17.33 -4.82 14.11
C TYR A 452 18.00 -4.17 15.33
N ARG A 453 19.08 -4.76 15.86
CA ARG A 453 19.86 -4.18 16.96
C ARG A 453 20.43 -2.82 16.58
N LEU A 454 20.95 -2.66 15.36
CA LEU A 454 21.42 -1.36 14.85
C LEU A 454 20.29 -0.32 14.83
N LYS A 455 19.11 -0.68 14.35
CA LYS A 455 17.94 0.21 14.35
C LYS A 455 17.50 0.56 15.78
N GLN A 456 17.54 -0.39 16.70
CA GLN A 456 17.20 -0.15 18.11
C GLN A 456 18.20 0.81 18.77
N LEU A 457 19.51 0.56 18.62
CA LEU A 457 20.58 1.43 19.11
C LEU A 457 20.54 2.83 18.47
N ARG A 458 20.22 2.93 17.16
CA ARG A 458 19.99 4.21 16.48
C ARG A 458 18.90 5.03 17.15
N LEU A 459 17.83 4.35 17.53
CA LEU A 459 16.66 4.99 18.11
C LEU A 459 16.88 5.28 19.60
N THR A 460 17.66 4.48 20.33
CA THR A 460 17.90 4.69 21.78
C THR A 460 19.17 5.50 22.06
N SER A 461 20.33 4.94 21.73
CA SER A 461 21.63 5.33 22.29
C SER A 461 22.37 6.35 21.43
N PHE A 462 22.04 6.41 20.13
CA PHE A 462 22.67 7.33 19.17
C PHE A 462 21.68 8.34 18.60
N PHE A 463 20.48 8.43 19.18
CA PHE A 463 19.38 9.22 18.63
C PHE A 463 19.78 10.67 18.39
N GLU A 464 20.50 11.28 19.33
CA GLU A 464 20.93 12.67 19.27
C GLU A 464 21.99 12.96 18.20
N PHE A 465 22.77 11.95 17.78
CA PHE A 465 23.91 12.12 16.87
C PHE A 465 23.57 11.80 15.40
N ILE A 466 22.41 11.20 15.16
CA ILE A 466 21.92 10.87 13.82
C ILE A 466 21.11 12.04 13.28
N GLN A 467 21.10 12.26 11.97
CA GLN A 467 20.26 13.28 11.34
C GLN A 467 18.78 12.87 11.30
N LEU A 468 17.90 13.83 11.08
CA LEU A 468 16.47 13.63 10.87
C LEU A 468 16.24 12.85 9.57
N GLU A 469 15.57 11.70 9.67
CA GLU A 469 15.09 10.92 8.54
C GLU A 469 13.59 11.19 8.30
N PRO A 470 13.19 11.81 7.18
CA PRO A 470 11.80 12.15 6.89
C PRO A 470 10.80 11.00 7.04
N ARG A 471 11.20 9.76 6.71
CA ARG A 471 10.33 8.60 6.81
C ARG A 471 10.01 8.19 8.26
N ASP A 472 10.83 8.57 9.23
CA ASP A 472 10.56 8.28 10.65
C ASP A 472 9.29 8.97 11.13
N ALA A 473 8.93 10.12 10.54
CA ALA A 473 7.69 10.85 10.84
C ALA A 473 6.42 10.28 10.19
N LEU A 474 6.55 9.34 9.24
CA LEU A 474 5.40 8.72 8.59
C LEU A 474 4.85 7.61 9.47
N PHE A 475 3.66 7.78 10.06
CA PHE A 475 2.98 6.75 10.87
C PHE A 475 1.61 6.39 10.28
N GLY A 476 1.07 5.22 10.66
CA GLY A 476 -0.28 4.80 10.27
C GLY A 476 -1.39 5.49 11.06
N GLY A 477 -2.62 5.00 10.89
CA GLY A 477 -3.77 5.37 11.72
C GLY A 477 -3.67 4.83 13.15
N ARG A 478 -4.51 5.38 14.05
CA ARG A 478 -4.69 4.91 15.43
C ARG A 478 -5.68 3.75 15.42
N THR A 479 -5.27 2.59 15.93
CA THR A 479 -6.17 1.42 16.03
C THR A 479 -5.91 0.64 17.29
N SER A 480 -6.90 0.58 18.17
CA SER A 480 -6.89 -0.25 19.39
C SER A 480 -8.30 -0.38 19.98
N PRO A 481 -8.63 -1.50 20.64
CA PRO A 481 -9.66 -1.47 21.67
C PRO A 481 -9.22 -0.54 22.81
N ALA A 482 -10.19 0.20 23.35
CA ALA A 482 -10.11 0.84 24.65
C ALA A 482 -10.71 -0.08 25.74
N THR A 483 -11.67 -0.92 25.36
CA THR A 483 -12.26 -1.98 26.19
C THR A 483 -12.32 -3.28 25.39
N LEU A 484 -11.95 -4.42 25.99
CA LEU A 484 -11.93 -5.72 25.32
C LEU A 484 -13.27 -6.43 25.37
N TYR A 485 -14.07 -6.21 26.42
CA TYR A 485 -15.40 -6.80 26.54
C TYR A 485 -16.30 -5.89 27.38
N TYR A 486 -17.54 -5.70 26.92
CA TYR A 486 -18.55 -4.97 27.66
C TYR A 486 -19.96 -5.47 27.29
N ASP A 487 -20.75 -5.84 28.30
CA ASP A 487 -22.16 -6.21 28.16
C ASP A 487 -23.08 -5.10 28.71
N MET A 488 -23.83 -4.46 27.83
CA MET A 488 -24.74 -3.35 28.15
C MET A 488 -26.20 -3.79 28.27
N LYS A 489 -26.56 -5.04 27.98
CA LYS A 489 -27.94 -5.49 27.73
C LYS A 489 -28.93 -5.16 28.85
N HIS A 490 -28.47 -5.11 30.10
CA HIS A 490 -29.29 -4.83 31.29
C HIS A 490 -28.94 -3.51 31.99
N THR A 491 -28.12 -2.67 31.35
CA THR A 491 -27.63 -1.41 31.95
C THR A 491 -28.45 -0.18 31.54
N GLY A 492 -29.24 -0.29 30.47
CA GLY A 492 -29.91 0.84 29.82
C GLY A 492 -28.97 1.72 28.98
N LEU A 493 -27.68 1.40 28.92
CA LEU A 493 -26.70 2.07 28.08
C LEU A 493 -26.80 1.59 26.64
N ARG A 494 -26.39 2.45 25.70
CA ARG A 494 -26.32 2.13 24.26
C ARG A 494 -24.96 2.50 23.70
N ALA A 495 -24.38 1.62 22.88
CA ALA A 495 -23.18 1.93 22.14
C ALA A 495 -23.49 2.26 20.67
N MET A 496 -22.82 3.29 20.15
CA MET A 496 -22.93 3.78 18.78
C MET A 496 -21.64 3.47 18.03
N TYR A 497 -21.72 3.33 16.70
CA TYR A 497 -20.56 3.07 15.84
C TYR A 497 -20.51 4.11 14.72
N PHE A 498 -19.62 5.10 14.85
CA PHE A 498 -19.51 6.20 13.90
C PHE A 498 -18.20 6.16 13.11
N ASP A 499 -18.26 6.61 11.86
CA ASP A 499 -17.13 6.72 10.92
C ASP A 499 -17.01 8.13 10.35
N ILE A 500 -15.79 8.65 10.21
CA ILE A 500 -15.52 9.97 9.63
C ILE A 500 -15.62 9.89 8.11
N CYS A 501 -16.61 10.60 7.56
CA CYS A 501 -16.90 10.66 6.13
C CYS A 501 -15.66 11.04 5.29
N SER A 502 -15.01 10.03 4.70
CA SER A 502 -13.83 10.18 3.84
C SER A 502 -12.69 10.99 4.51
N LEU A 503 -12.21 10.54 5.67
CA LEU A 503 -11.18 11.21 6.47
C LEU A 503 -9.95 11.67 5.66
N TYR A 504 -9.35 10.80 4.85
CA TYR A 504 -8.15 11.16 4.09
C TYR A 504 -8.42 12.25 3.02
N PRO A 505 -9.47 12.16 2.19
CA PRO A 505 -9.88 13.28 1.33
C PRO A 505 -10.20 14.57 2.09
N TYR A 506 -10.86 14.47 3.24
CA TYR A 506 -11.18 15.62 4.09
C TYR A 506 -9.91 16.36 4.53
N VAL A 507 -8.92 15.66 5.11
CA VAL A 507 -7.68 16.32 5.56
C VAL A 507 -6.83 16.82 4.39
N GLN A 508 -6.84 16.13 3.25
CA GLN A 508 -6.18 16.59 2.02
C GLN A 508 -6.76 17.92 1.54
N LYS A 509 -8.09 18.06 1.61
CA LYS A 509 -8.79 19.30 1.24
C LYS A 509 -8.59 20.40 2.28
N LYS A 510 -8.85 20.12 3.56
CA LYS A 510 -8.94 21.13 4.64
C LYS A 510 -7.62 21.82 4.94
N PHE A 511 -6.51 21.08 4.96
CA PHE A 511 -5.26 21.56 5.53
C PHE A 511 -4.21 21.98 4.50
N GLU A 512 -3.23 22.75 4.98
CA GLU A 512 -2.05 23.15 4.21
C GLU A 512 -0.94 22.11 4.32
N TYR A 513 -0.10 22.03 3.30
CA TYR A 513 1.01 21.08 3.21
C TYR A 513 2.32 21.78 2.89
N PRO A 514 3.47 21.23 3.31
CA PRO A 514 4.77 21.82 3.02
C PRO A 514 5.04 21.85 1.52
N THR A 515 5.47 23.00 1.01
CA THR A 515 5.85 23.24 -0.39
C THR A 515 7.26 23.82 -0.47
N GLN A 516 7.91 23.75 -1.63
CA GLN A 516 9.33 24.08 -1.79
C GLN A 516 10.26 23.13 -1.01
N HIS A 517 11.47 23.60 -0.70
CA HIS A 517 12.47 22.90 0.11
C HIS A 517 12.55 23.57 1.50
N PRO A 518 12.83 22.80 2.57
CA PRO A 518 12.90 23.34 3.92
C PRO A 518 14.23 24.05 4.21
N VAL A 519 14.17 24.98 5.16
CA VAL A 519 15.32 25.49 5.91
C VAL A 519 15.62 24.52 7.05
N ILE A 520 16.89 24.17 7.24
CA ILE A 520 17.32 23.16 8.21
C ILE A 520 17.99 23.83 9.40
N PHE A 521 17.49 23.55 10.61
CA PHE A 521 18.13 23.96 11.86
C PHE A 521 18.69 22.75 12.59
N ARG A 522 19.91 22.88 13.14
CA ARG A 522 20.61 21.79 13.85
C ARG A 522 21.30 22.29 15.12
N GLY A 523 21.35 21.42 16.13
CA GLY A 523 22.13 21.64 17.34
C GLY A 523 21.77 22.98 18.02
N PRO A 524 22.74 23.83 18.39
CA PRO A 524 22.45 25.10 19.05
C PRO A 524 21.49 26.02 18.30
N ALA A 525 21.45 25.94 16.95
CA ALA A 525 20.54 26.75 16.15
C ALA A 525 19.06 26.43 16.42
N CYS A 526 18.74 25.25 16.97
CA CYS A 526 17.38 24.89 17.37
C CYS A 526 16.93 25.58 18.67
N GLN A 527 17.84 26.02 19.54
CA GLN A 527 17.50 26.56 20.86
C GLN A 527 16.70 27.87 20.78
N ASN A 528 16.90 28.64 19.72
CA ASN A 528 16.23 29.94 19.50
C ASN A 528 14.96 29.81 18.66
N ILE A 529 14.56 28.60 18.26
CA ILE A 529 13.38 28.39 17.43
C ILE A 529 12.19 28.04 18.32
N ASP A 530 11.18 28.90 18.29
CA ASP A 530 9.87 28.56 18.87
C ASP A 530 9.19 27.50 18.01
N VAL A 531 9.06 26.30 18.57
CA VAL A 531 8.42 25.13 17.95
C VAL A 531 6.96 25.37 17.56
N ASN A 532 6.26 26.31 18.20
CA ASN A 532 4.89 26.67 17.82
C ASN A 532 4.82 27.38 16.47
N HIS A 533 5.91 27.99 16.02
CA HIS A 533 6.03 28.65 14.72
C HIS A 533 6.67 27.76 13.65
N VAL A 534 7.06 26.53 13.99
CA VAL A 534 7.64 25.59 13.03
C VAL A 534 6.55 24.92 12.19
N PHE A 535 6.75 24.88 10.87
CA PHE A 535 5.93 24.08 9.96
C PHE A 535 6.80 23.07 9.20
N GLY A 536 6.74 21.80 9.57
CA GLY A 536 7.52 20.75 8.91
C GLY A 536 7.78 19.55 9.82
N LEU A 537 9.03 19.09 9.91
CA LEU A 537 9.42 17.95 10.74
C LEU A 537 10.31 18.39 11.90
N ILE A 538 10.09 17.81 13.07
CA ILE A 538 10.85 18.08 14.29
C ILE A 538 11.37 16.74 14.83
N LYS A 539 12.68 16.65 14.99
CA LYS A 539 13.34 15.58 15.72
C LYS A 539 13.66 16.05 17.12
N CYS A 540 13.02 15.44 18.13
CA CYS A 540 13.14 15.89 19.50
C CYS A 540 13.03 14.74 20.52
N LYS A 541 13.39 15.08 21.75
CA LYS A 541 13.08 14.32 22.96
C LYS A 541 11.99 15.08 23.71
N ILE A 542 10.88 14.40 23.99
CA ILE A 542 9.67 15.00 24.54
C ILE A 542 9.09 14.11 25.64
N LEU A 543 8.69 14.74 26.73
CA LEU A 543 8.12 14.08 27.89
C LEU A 543 6.58 14.16 27.84
N PRO A 544 5.89 13.01 27.77
CA PRO A 544 4.43 12.98 27.90
C PRO A 544 3.97 13.28 29.34
N PRO A 545 2.73 13.78 29.53
CA PRO A 545 2.07 13.74 30.83
C PRO A 545 1.72 12.29 31.22
N THR A 546 1.19 12.07 32.43
CA THR A 546 0.84 10.72 32.93
C THR A 546 -0.65 10.37 32.83
N HIS A 547 -1.52 11.36 32.66
CA HIS A 547 -2.97 11.20 32.84
C HIS A 547 -3.78 11.06 31.54
N LEU A 548 -3.13 10.97 30.37
CA LEU A 548 -3.85 10.95 29.08
C LEU A 548 -4.27 9.55 28.66
N LEU A 549 -5.58 9.28 28.64
CA LEU A 549 -6.12 7.99 28.18
C LEU A 549 -5.83 7.71 26.68
N PHE A 550 -5.73 8.78 25.89
CA PHE A 550 -5.41 8.77 24.47
C PHE A 550 -4.20 9.67 24.17
N PRO A 551 -2.96 9.14 24.26
CA PRO A 551 -1.75 9.92 24.03
C PRO A 551 -1.66 10.46 22.60
N VAL A 552 -0.95 11.58 22.43
CA VAL A 552 -0.88 12.31 21.15
C VAL A 552 0.11 11.64 20.20
N LEU A 553 1.33 11.41 20.67
CA LEU A 553 2.45 11.07 19.80
C LEU A 553 2.52 9.57 19.49
N PRO A 554 2.59 9.18 18.22
CA PRO A 554 2.88 7.81 17.84
C PRO A 554 4.32 7.45 18.20
N PHE A 555 4.53 6.22 18.68
CA PHE A 555 5.85 5.67 18.98
C PHE A 555 5.97 4.26 18.38
N ARG A 556 7.13 3.96 17.80
CA ARG A 556 7.45 2.63 17.25
C ARG A 556 8.56 2.00 18.08
N SER A 557 8.20 1.02 18.90
CA SER A 557 9.16 0.01 19.38
C SER A 557 9.22 -1.12 18.33
N GLU A 558 8.48 -2.21 18.54
CA GLU A 558 8.24 -3.28 17.56
C GLU A 558 6.95 -3.05 16.76
N LYS A 559 5.97 -2.44 17.42
CA LYS A 559 4.63 -2.15 16.90
C LYS A 559 4.36 -0.65 17.05
N LEU A 560 3.40 -0.14 16.27
CA LEU A 560 2.92 1.23 16.44
C LEU A 560 1.98 1.31 17.64
N THR A 561 2.38 2.07 18.65
CA THR A 561 1.64 2.35 19.88
C THR A 561 1.59 3.86 20.15
N PHE A 562 0.82 4.25 21.17
CA PHE A 562 0.71 5.62 21.68
C PHE A 562 0.95 5.59 23.20
N PRO A 563 2.21 5.52 23.64
CA PRO A 563 2.58 5.40 25.06
C PRO A 563 2.79 6.75 25.75
N LEU A 564 2.75 6.75 27.08
CA LEU A 564 3.16 7.86 27.96
C LEU A 564 4.52 7.63 28.62
N CYS A 565 5.03 6.40 28.57
CA CYS A 565 6.37 6.05 29.04
C CYS A 565 7.06 5.13 28.03
N ARG A 566 8.22 5.57 27.52
CA ARG A 566 9.08 4.78 26.64
C ARG A 566 9.46 3.44 27.26
N THR A 567 9.92 3.46 28.50
CA THR A 567 10.44 2.25 29.16
C THR A 567 9.33 1.24 29.43
N CYS A 568 8.13 1.69 29.84
CA CYS A 568 6.98 0.79 30.03
C CYS A 568 6.59 0.07 28.73
N VAL A 569 6.51 0.78 27.60
CA VAL A 569 6.13 0.14 26.32
C VAL A 569 7.21 -0.79 25.77
N GLN A 570 8.49 -0.50 26.04
CA GLN A 570 9.61 -1.37 25.63
C GLN A 570 9.67 -2.64 26.48
N ARG A 571 9.31 -2.57 27.77
CA ARG A 571 9.28 -3.70 28.70
C ARG A 571 7.93 -4.43 28.73
N GLN A 572 6.92 -3.95 27.98
CA GLN A 572 5.54 -4.45 28.05
C GLN A 572 5.01 -4.48 29.51
N GLN A 573 5.34 -3.45 30.28
CA GLN A 573 5.03 -3.39 31.71
C GLN A 573 3.54 -3.12 31.95
N SER A 574 2.91 -3.95 32.77
CA SER A 574 1.52 -3.79 33.24
C SER A 574 1.39 -2.99 34.55
N ASP A 575 2.40 -3.07 35.42
CA ASP A 575 2.36 -2.39 36.73
C ASP A 575 2.43 -0.86 36.60
N PRO A 576 1.87 -0.11 37.58
CA PRO A 576 1.96 1.34 37.63
C PRO A 576 3.39 1.85 37.39
N CYS A 577 3.54 2.85 36.52
CA CYS A 577 4.85 3.35 36.14
C CYS A 577 5.55 4.02 37.32
N GLN A 578 6.80 3.63 37.61
CA GLN A 578 7.67 4.26 38.62
C GLN A 578 8.94 4.87 38.00
N HIS A 579 8.96 4.98 36.67
CA HIS A 579 10.09 5.51 35.91
C HIS A 579 10.19 7.02 36.04
N ASP A 580 11.42 7.53 36.04
CA ASP A 580 11.70 8.97 36.04
C ASP A 580 11.44 9.63 34.67
N ASP A 581 11.55 10.96 34.60
CA ASP A 581 11.32 11.74 33.38
C ASP A 581 12.25 11.31 32.22
N GLU A 582 13.48 10.90 32.52
CA GLU A 582 14.47 10.48 31.52
C GLU A 582 14.09 9.14 30.86
N GLN A 583 13.64 8.20 31.69
CA GLN A 583 13.15 6.88 31.30
C GLN A 583 11.78 6.94 30.62
N ARG A 584 10.94 7.93 30.98
CA ARG A 584 9.61 8.14 30.40
C ARG A 584 9.68 8.83 29.04
N ALA A 585 10.59 9.79 28.86
CA ALA A 585 10.68 10.61 27.67
C ALA A 585 10.74 9.79 26.37
N LEU A 586 9.93 10.21 25.40
CA LEU A 586 9.94 9.69 24.04
C LEU A 586 10.99 10.44 23.21
N TYR A 587 11.64 9.72 22.31
CA TYR A 587 12.47 10.31 21.27
C TYR A 587 11.88 9.90 19.91
N GLY A 588 11.95 10.80 18.93
CA GLY A 588 11.39 10.52 17.62
C GLY A 588 11.41 11.74 16.70
N THR A 589 10.96 11.49 15.48
CA THR A 589 10.70 12.54 14.50
C THR A 589 9.20 12.59 14.27
N TRP A 590 8.60 13.75 14.44
CA TRP A 590 7.16 13.95 14.23
C TRP A 590 6.91 15.16 13.33
N THR A 591 5.69 15.23 12.81
CA THR A 591 5.22 16.44 12.16
C THR A 591 5.05 17.55 13.19
N SER A 592 5.31 18.79 12.81
CA SER A 592 5.21 19.92 13.74
C SER A 592 3.78 20.10 14.29
N ILE A 593 2.75 19.74 13.51
CA ILE A 593 1.35 19.77 13.94
C ILE A 593 1.04 18.79 15.08
N GLU A 594 1.68 17.62 15.10
CA GLU A 594 1.54 16.65 16.19
C GLU A 594 2.26 17.14 17.44
N ILE A 595 3.44 17.74 17.28
CA ILE A 595 4.17 18.36 18.39
C ILE A 595 3.34 19.50 19.00
N GLN A 596 2.78 20.38 18.18
CA GLN A 596 1.95 21.49 18.65
C GLN A 596 0.72 20.99 19.41
N LYS A 597 0.03 19.95 18.92
CA LYS A 597 -1.08 19.34 19.67
C LYS A 597 -0.61 18.67 20.96
N ALA A 598 0.57 18.06 20.97
CA ALA A 598 1.15 17.47 22.17
C ALA A 598 1.43 18.53 23.24
N LEU A 599 2.00 19.68 22.86
CA LEU A 599 2.23 20.80 23.79
C LEU A 599 0.93 21.36 24.38
N GLN A 600 -0.17 21.38 23.60
CA GLN A 600 -1.50 21.76 24.10
C GLN A 600 -2.08 20.77 25.12
N LEU A 601 -1.54 19.55 25.19
CA LEU A 601 -1.95 18.48 26.09
C LEU A 601 -0.83 18.15 27.08
N ASP A 602 -0.14 19.19 27.56
CA ASP A 602 0.86 19.15 28.65
C ASP A 602 2.13 18.34 28.38
N TYR A 603 2.45 18.04 27.13
CA TYR A 603 3.77 17.48 26.81
C TYR A 603 4.84 18.57 26.99
N ARG A 604 6.00 18.17 27.50
CA ARG A 604 7.17 19.06 27.66
C ARG A 604 8.29 18.64 26.72
N ILE A 605 8.69 19.51 25.81
CA ILE A 605 9.91 19.27 25.01
C ILE A 605 11.11 19.40 25.93
N LEU A 606 11.95 18.37 25.96
CA LEU A 606 13.19 18.36 26.72
C LEU A 606 14.36 18.86 25.85
N ILE A 607 14.48 18.33 24.62
CA ILE A 607 15.57 18.64 23.71
C ILE A 607 15.06 18.63 22.26
N VAL A 608 15.47 19.61 21.45
CA VAL A 608 15.28 19.60 20.00
C VAL A 608 16.61 19.37 19.31
N TYR A 609 16.70 18.33 18.46
CA TYR A 609 17.94 17.93 17.81
C TYR A 609 18.08 18.53 16.40
N GLU A 610 17.00 18.48 15.62
CA GLU A 610 16.97 18.97 14.23
C GLU A 610 15.55 19.35 13.82
N ILE A 611 15.42 20.43 13.03
CA ILE A 611 14.14 20.92 12.51
C ILE A 611 14.25 21.08 10.98
N TYR A 612 13.26 20.56 10.26
CA TYR A 612 13.00 20.90 8.86
C TYR A 612 11.84 21.87 8.82
N HIS A 613 12.12 23.15 8.60
CA HIS A 613 11.10 24.20 8.55
C HIS A 613 10.79 24.60 7.11
N TYR A 614 9.52 24.57 6.74
CA TYR A 614 9.04 25.04 5.45
C TYR A 614 8.41 26.42 5.60
N GLU A 615 9.01 27.41 4.95
CA GLU A 615 8.50 28.78 4.93
C GLU A 615 7.19 28.88 4.11
N LYS A 616 7.06 28.04 3.06
CA LYS A 616 5.88 28.01 2.20
C LYS A 616 5.02 26.78 2.46
N ARG A 617 3.72 27.01 2.60
CA ARG A 617 2.70 25.98 2.73
C ARG A 617 1.45 26.35 1.93
N GLU A 618 0.80 25.37 1.31
CA GLU A 618 -0.36 25.57 0.44
C GLU A 618 -1.35 24.41 0.56
N ARG A 619 -2.64 24.64 0.22
CA ARG A 619 -3.66 23.59 0.07
C ARG A 619 -3.50 22.86 -1.28
N ILE A 620 -2.45 22.05 -1.40
CA ILE A 620 -2.02 21.45 -2.68
C ILE A 620 -2.97 20.37 -3.24
N PHE A 621 -3.92 19.85 -2.46
CA PHE A 621 -4.87 18.82 -2.90
C PHE A 621 -6.29 19.34 -3.13
N ASP A 622 -6.59 20.61 -2.81
CA ASP A 622 -7.97 21.14 -2.79
C ASP A 622 -8.68 20.94 -4.14
N GLN A 623 -8.06 21.38 -5.24
CA GLN A 623 -8.62 21.19 -6.59
C GLN A 623 -8.78 19.71 -6.98
N TYR A 624 -7.83 18.86 -6.59
CA TYR A 624 -7.89 17.43 -6.86
C TYR A 624 -9.08 16.79 -6.13
N VAL A 625 -9.22 17.05 -4.83
CA VAL A 625 -10.31 16.52 -4.02
C VAL A 625 -11.66 17.06 -4.50
N ASN A 626 -11.78 18.36 -4.76
CA ASN A 626 -13.02 18.97 -5.25
C ASN A 626 -13.46 18.37 -6.59
N THR A 627 -12.53 18.10 -7.51
CA THR A 627 -12.84 17.45 -8.79
C THR A 627 -13.42 16.06 -8.58
N PHE A 628 -12.75 15.20 -7.82
CA PHE A 628 -13.16 13.81 -7.70
C PHE A 628 -14.32 13.61 -6.72
N ILE A 629 -14.50 14.49 -5.73
CA ILE A 629 -15.67 14.41 -4.86
C ILE A 629 -16.94 14.87 -5.58
N LYS A 630 -16.87 15.92 -6.40
CA LYS A 630 -17.97 16.33 -7.28
C LYS A 630 -18.46 15.14 -8.10
N LEU A 631 -17.53 14.51 -8.83
CA LEU A 631 -17.83 13.39 -9.71
C LEU A 631 -18.35 12.17 -8.92
N LYS A 632 -17.80 11.90 -7.74
CA LYS A 632 -18.30 10.84 -6.83
C LYS A 632 -19.74 11.13 -6.39
N GLN A 633 -20.06 12.38 -6.06
CA GLN A 633 -21.37 12.79 -5.56
C GLN A 633 -22.41 12.78 -6.67
N GLU A 634 -22.10 13.33 -7.85
CA GLU A 634 -22.96 13.27 -9.03
C GLU A 634 -23.27 11.81 -9.42
N SER A 635 -22.26 10.93 -9.35
CA SER A 635 -22.43 9.49 -9.59
C SER A 635 -23.21 8.75 -8.51
N SER A 636 -23.52 9.41 -7.38
CA SER A 636 -24.39 8.82 -6.35
C SER A 636 -25.88 9.02 -6.68
N GLY A 637 -26.20 9.79 -7.73
CA GLY A 637 -27.56 10.09 -8.16
C GLY A 637 -28.28 11.11 -7.27
N VAL A 638 -29.52 11.43 -7.65
CA VAL A 638 -30.38 12.34 -6.89
C VAL A 638 -30.71 11.75 -5.51
N PRO A 639 -30.47 12.47 -4.40
CA PRO A 639 -30.82 12.01 -3.07
C PRO A 639 -32.31 11.72 -2.95
N LYS A 640 -32.68 10.65 -2.22
CA LYS A 640 -34.10 10.28 -2.03
C LYS A 640 -34.93 11.38 -1.39
N LYS A 641 -34.33 12.23 -0.55
CA LYS A 641 -35.00 13.40 0.07
C LYS A 641 -35.49 14.42 -0.97
N CYS A 642 -34.88 14.42 -2.15
CA CYS A 642 -35.24 15.26 -3.29
C CYS A 642 -36.23 14.58 -4.24
N LEU A 643 -36.72 13.38 -3.92
CA LEU A 643 -37.72 12.66 -4.71
C LEU A 643 -39.09 12.73 -4.03
N ASP A 644 -40.16 12.74 -4.83
CA ASP A 644 -41.53 12.57 -4.34
C ASP A 644 -41.85 11.08 -4.07
N GLN A 645 -43.08 10.80 -3.63
CA GLN A 645 -43.56 9.44 -3.37
C GLN A 645 -43.57 8.52 -4.60
N ASN A 646 -43.58 9.10 -5.81
CA ASN A 646 -43.55 8.39 -7.08
C ASN A 646 -42.12 8.27 -7.66
N GLY A 647 -41.11 8.79 -6.96
CA GLY A 647 -39.72 8.79 -7.39
C GLY A 647 -39.36 9.91 -8.38
N ALA A 648 -40.25 10.88 -8.62
CA ALA A 648 -39.96 12.04 -9.46
C ALA A 648 -39.16 13.11 -8.69
N VAL A 649 -38.27 13.80 -9.40
CA VAL A 649 -37.40 14.83 -8.80
C VAL A 649 -38.21 16.07 -8.45
N VAL A 650 -38.17 16.46 -7.18
CA VAL A 650 -38.69 17.74 -6.68
C VAL A 650 -37.61 18.80 -6.86
N GLN A 651 -37.76 19.66 -7.86
CA GLN A 651 -36.71 20.61 -8.29
C GLN A 651 -36.25 21.56 -7.18
N GLU A 652 -37.17 22.08 -6.38
CA GLU A 652 -36.85 22.96 -5.24
C GLU A 652 -35.92 22.26 -4.24
N LYS A 653 -36.26 21.02 -3.85
CA LYS A 653 -35.43 20.21 -2.94
C LYS A 653 -34.10 19.79 -3.54
N LEU A 654 -34.05 19.60 -4.86
CA LEU A 654 -32.79 19.32 -5.55
C LEU A 654 -31.89 20.57 -5.54
N GLN A 655 -32.45 21.75 -5.81
CA GLN A 655 -31.70 23.01 -5.76
C GLN A 655 -31.22 23.32 -4.35
N GLU A 656 -32.08 23.17 -3.32
CA GLU A 656 -31.67 23.29 -1.92
C GLU A 656 -30.52 22.34 -1.57
N TYR A 657 -30.57 21.09 -2.06
CA TYR A 657 -29.48 20.14 -1.85
C TYR A 657 -28.18 20.59 -2.53
N ILE A 658 -28.25 21.11 -3.76
CA ILE A 658 -27.08 21.62 -4.49
C ILE A 658 -26.48 22.84 -3.77
N ASP A 659 -27.33 23.78 -3.33
CA ASP A 659 -26.92 24.98 -2.59
C ASP A 659 -26.31 24.61 -1.24
N ASP A 660 -26.89 23.65 -0.53
CA ASP A 660 -26.38 23.15 0.75
C ASP A 660 -25.03 22.43 0.56
N TYR A 661 -24.88 21.63 -0.50
CA TYR A 661 -23.61 20.99 -0.85
C TYR A 661 -22.54 22.02 -1.24
N GLN A 662 -22.89 23.05 -2.01
CA GLN A 662 -21.97 24.15 -2.34
C GLN A 662 -21.55 24.90 -1.06
N LYS A 663 -22.48 25.16 -0.15
CA LYS A 663 -22.20 25.85 1.11
C LYS A 663 -21.24 25.04 2.01
N HIS A 664 -21.44 23.73 2.12
CA HIS A 664 -20.65 22.88 3.02
C HIS A 664 -19.33 22.39 2.39
N GLU A 665 -19.35 22.08 1.09
CA GLU A 665 -18.20 21.50 0.39
C GLU A 665 -17.48 22.48 -0.53
N GLY A 666 -18.04 23.66 -0.83
CA GLY A 666 -17.46 24.56 -1.83
C GLY A 666 -17.46 23.96 -3.25
N VAL A 667 -18.31 22.96 -3.50
CA VAL A 667 -18.41 22.24 -4.77
C VAL A 667 -19.81 22.42 -5.35
N VAL A 668 -19.89 22.92 -6.58
CA VAL A 668 -21.15 23.05 -7.31
C VAL A 668 -21.43 21.76 -8.08
N LEU A 669 -22.49 21.05 -7.67
CA LEU A 669 -23.01 19.88 -8.36
C LEU A 669 -23.85 20.31 -9.58
N GLU A 670 -23.77 19.55 -10.67
CA GLU A 670 -24.57 19.79 -11.87
C GLU A 670 -25.79 18.85 -11.90
N ALA A 671 -26.99 19.42 -11.75
CA ALA A 671 -28.25 18.69 -11.62
C ALA A 671 -28.48 17.67 -12.76
N ASP A 672 -28.15 18.03 -14.00
CA ASP A 672 -28.28 17.19 -15.19
C ASP A 672 -27.29 16.02 -15.23
N LYS A 673 -26.20 16.10 -14.46
CA LYS A 673 -25.18 15.03 -14.34
C LYS A 673 -25.40 14.13 -13.13
N MET A 674 -26.35 14.46 -12.25
CA MET A 674 -26.65 13.65 -11.06
C MET A 674 -27.43 12.39 -11.43
N SER A 675 -26.69 11.34 -11.80
CA SER A 675 -27.25 10.02 -12.14
C SER A 675 -26.51 8.92 -11.38
N TYR A 676 -27.26 7.96 -10.85
CA TYR A 676 -26.67 6.87 -10.09
C TYR A 676 -25.80 5.98 -10.99
N ASN A 677 -24.50 5.94 -10.69
CA ASN A 677 -23.51 5.10 -11.37
C ASN A 677 -22.51 4.54 -10.34
N ALA A 678 -22.74 3.30 -9.91
CA ALA A 678 -21.99 2.68 -8.82
C ALA A 678 -20.48 2.51 -9.12
N GLY A 679 -20.14 2.19 -10.37
CA GLY A 679 -18.76 1.95 -10.80
C GLY A 679 -17.98 3.24 -10.99
N GLN A 680 -18.57 4.26 -11.61
CA GLN A 680 -17.98 5.60 -11.65
C GLN A 680 -17.72 6.11 -10.24
N ARG A 681 -18.71 5.99 -9.33
CA ARG A 681 -18.54 6.35 -7.92
C ARG A 681 -17.39 5.60 -7.25
N MET A 682 -17.27 4.28 -7.49
CA MET A 682 -16.18 3.47 -6.94
C MET A 682 -14.81 3.96 -7.43
N VAL A 683 -14.68 4.24 -8.73
CA VAL A 683 -13.46 4.73 -9.35
C VAL A 683 -13.05 6.08 -8.77
N MET A 684 -13.99 7.04 -8.66
CA MET A 684 -13.70 8.35 -8.08
C MET A 684 -13.27 8.23 -6.62
N LYS A 685 -13.92 7.34 -5.83
CA LYS A 685 -13.50 7.03 -4.46
C LYS A 685 -12.08 6.43 -4.42
N ALA A 686 -11.74 5.54 -5.34
CA ALA A 686 -10.41 4.93 -5.40
C ALA A 686 -9.31 5.96 -5.72
N LEU A 687 -9.54 6.87 -6.65
CA LEU A 687 -8.62 7.97 -6.97
C LEU A 687 -8.39 8.88 -5.75
N LEU A 688 -9.48 9.32 -5.09
CA LEU A 688 -9.43 10.14 -3.87
C LEU A 688 -8.56 9.53 -2.75
N ASN A 689 -8.65 8.22 -2.55
CA ASN A 689 -7.98 7.53 -1.45
C ASN A 689 -6.56 7.06 -1.77
N SER A 690 -6.18 6.96 -3.05
CA SER A 690 -4.91 6.32 -3.45
C SER A 690 -3.72 7.27 -3.62
N LEU A 691 -3.96 8.58 -3.78
CA LEU A 691 -2.92 9.55 -4.10
C LEU A 691 -1.85 9.67 -3.00
N TRP A 692 -2.26 9.93 -1.75
CA TRP A 692 -1.33 10.12 -0.65
C TRP A 692 -0.49 8.87 -0.37
N GLY A 693 -1.11 7.69 -0.46
CA GLY A 693 -0.43 6.40 -0.28
C GLY A 693 0.65 6.19 -1.34
N LYS A 694 0.41 6.66 -2.58
CA LYS A 694 1.42 6.64 -3.63
C LYS A 694 2.59 7.57 -3.31
N LEU A 695 2.36 8.75 -2.73
CA LEU A 695 3.42 9.68 -2.30
C LEU A 695 4.30 9.09 -1.19
N ALA A 696 3.74 8.23 -0.33
CA ALA A 696 4.41 7.56 0.77
C ALA A 696 5.17 6.27 0.38
N GLN A 697 5.13 5.86 -0.89
CA GLN A 697 5.70 4.60 -1.37
C GLN A 697 7.14 4.41 -0.85
N ASN A 698 7.44 3.22 -0.35
CA ASN A 698 8.77 2.90 0.14
C ASN A 698 9.79 2.88 -1.01
N GLU A 699 10.99 3.38 -0.76
CA GLU A 699 12.11 3.34 -1.70
C GLU A 699 12.89 2.02 -1.55
N ASP A 700 12.86 1.45 -0.35
CA ASP A 700 13.43 0.15 -0.05
C ASP A 700 12.43 -0.96 -0.43
N VAL A 701 12.39 -1.28 -1.73
CA VAL A 701 11.49 -2.29 -2.31
C VAL A 701 12.29 -3.53 -2.64
N THR A 702 11.80 -4.68 -2.20
CA THR A 702 12.29 -5.98 -2.66
C THR A 702 12.02 -6.13 -4.15
N VAL A 703 13.07 -6.39 -4.92
CA VAL A 703 13.03 -6.61 -6.37
C VAL A 703 13.11 -8.11 -6.63
N VAL A 704 12.26 -8.59 -7.53
CA VAL A 704 12.38 -9.94 -8.09
C VAL A 704 13.02 -9.80 -9.47
N SER A 705 14.04 -10.60 -9.74
CA SER A 705 14.69 -10.65 -11.05
C SER A 705 14.92 -12.08 -11.50
N PHE A 706 14.83 -12.27 -12.80
CA PHE A 706 15.13 -13.53 -13.47
C PHE A 706 16.43 -13.34 -14.24
N LEU A 707 17.38 -14.24 -14.01
CA LEU A 707 18.74 -14.16 -14.55
C LEU A 707 18.98 -15.34 -15.48
N GLU A 708 19.50 -15.06 -16.68
CA GLU A 708 19.67 -16.03 -17.78
C GLU A 708 21.05 -16.69 -17.79
N SER A 709 21.99 -16.21 -16.98
CA SER A 709 23.36 -16.70 -16.98
C SER A 709 23.94 -16.81 -15.58
N LEU A 710 24.84 -17.77 -15.41
CA LEU A 710 25.66 -17.89 -14.21
C LEU A 710 26.48 -16.62 -13.97
N HIS A 711 26.90 -15.91 -15.04
CA HIS A 711 27.63 -14.66 -14.91
C HIS A 711 26.78 -13.58 -14.24
N ASP A 712 25.54 -13.36 -14.69
CA ASP A 712 24.64 -12.36 -14.09
C ASP A 712 24.26 -12.74 -12.66
N LEU A 713 24.07 -14.04 -12.39
CA LEU A 713 23.84 -14.54 -11.04
C LEU A 713 25.05 -14.29 -10.13
N LEU A 714 26.26 -14.62 -10.57
CA LEU A 714 27.47 -14.36 -9.81
C LEU A 714 27.72 -12.85 -9.66
N GLU A 715 27.41 -12.03 -10.66
CA GLU A 715 27.51 -10.57 -10.56
C GLU A 715 26.56 -10.06 -9.47
N LEU A 716 25.30 -10.49 -9.46
CA LEU A 716 24.32 -10.07 -8.45
C LEU A 716 24.63 -10.61 -7.05
N VAL A 717 25.02 -11.88 -6.92
CA VAL A 717 25.33 -12.51 -5.62
C VAL A 717 26.64 -11.97 -5.05
N ASN A 718 27.61 -11.61 -5.89
CA ASN A 718 28.85 -10.97 -5.45
C ASN A 718 28.72 -9.45 -5.31
N ASP A 719 27.63 -8.84 -5.80
CA ASP A 719 27.33 -7.43 -5.55
C ASP A 719 26.95 -7.24 -4.09
N ARG A 720 27.95 -6.88 -3.27
CA ARG A 720 27.75 -6.66 -1.84
C ARG A 720 27.02 -5.34 -1.51
N THR A 721 26.44 -4.68 -2.53
CA THR A 721 25.43 -3.60 -2.40
C THR A 721 24.00 -4.09 -2.55
N VAL A 722 23.84 -5.39 -2.77
CA VAL A 722 22.57 -6.09 -2.89
C VAL A 722 22.52 -7.19 -1.84
N ASP A 723 21.41 -7.24 -1.11
CA ASP A 723 21.07 -8.31 -0.19
C ASP A 723 20.11 -9.27 -0.90
N VAL A 724 20.63 -10.44 -1.29
CA VAL A 724 19.85 -11.50 -1.94
C VAL A 724 19.19 -12.35 -0.85
N THR A 725 17.89 -12.17 -0.70
CA THR A 725 17.07 -12.84 0.34
C THR A 725 16.57 -14.22 -0.08
N SER A 726 16.45 -14.48 -1.39
CA SER A 726 16.10 -15.80 -1.91
C SER A 726 16.73 -16.03 -3.29
N LEU A 727 17.08 -17.28 -3.57
CA LEU A 727 17.55 -17.77 -4.85
C LEU A 727 16.83 -19.09 -5.14
N ASP A 728 16.08 -19.13 -6.24
CA ASP A 728 15.36 -20.32 -6.70
C ASP A 728 15.73 -20.57 -8.17
N PHE A 729 15.99 -21.82 -8.55
CA PHE A 729 16.17 -22.18 -9.96
C PHE A 729 14.82 -22.54 -10.55
N ILE A 730 14.38 -21.78 -11.56
CA ILE A 730 13.09 -21.97 -12.24
C ILE A 730 13.23 -23.02 -13.35
N SER A 731 14.39 -23.02 -14.00
CA SER A 731 14.83 -24.03 -14.97
C SER A 731 16.35 -24.15 -14.89
N ASP A 732 16.94 -25.10 -15.64
CA ASP A 732 18.38 -25.36 -15.65
C ASP A 732 19.24 -24.09 -15.89
N ASN A 733 18.69 -23.10 -16.60
CA ASN A 733 19.41 -21.89 -17.01
C ASN A 733 18.83 -20.58 -16.45
N ILE A 734 17.72 -20.62 -15.70
CA ILE A 734 17.08 -19.39 -15.19
C ILE A 734 16.99 -19.42 -13.67
N ALA A 735 17.68 -18.47 -13.06
CA ALA A 735 17.62 -18.23 -11.63
C ALA A 735 16.65 -17.07 -11.32
N ARG A 736 15.72 -17.30 -10.40
CA ARG A 736 14.92 -16.26 -9.77
C ARG A 736 15.63 -15.80 -8.50
N THR A 737 15.87 -14.51 -8.41
CA THR A 737 16.41 -13.89 -7.20
C THR A 737 15.40 -12.92 -6.61
N THR A 738 15.27 -12.95 -5.30
CA THR A 738 14.56 -11.93 -4.53
C THR A 738 15.61 -11.14 -3.77
N HIS A 739 15.78 -9.87 -4.11
CA HIS A 739 16.88 -9.09 -3.58
C HIS A 739 16.49 -7.64 -3.27
N ARG A 740 17.33 -6.98 -2.48
CA ARG A 740 17.14 -5.61 -2.02
C ARG A 740 18.44 -4.84 -2.13
N LYS A 741 18.42 -3.58 -2.55
CA LYS A 741 19.63 -2.74 -2.47
C LYS A 741 19.86 -2.29 -1.03
N THR A 742 21.03 -2.57 -0.47
CA THR A 742 21.37 -2.24 0.93
C THR A 742 21.46 -0.72 1.17
N ALA A 743 21.60 0.08 0.11
CA ALA A 743 21.46 1.54 0.16
C ALA A 743 21.04 2.11 -1.21
N SER A 744 19.77 2.46 -1.39
CA SER A 744 19.36 3.26 -2.56
C SER A 744 19.59 4.74 -2.27
N LEU A 745 20.66 5.33 -2.82
CA LEU A 745 20.88 6.78 -2.76
C LEU A 745 20.11 7.57 -3.82
N THR A 746 19.35 6.89 -4.67
CA THR A 746 18.50 7.54 -5.65
C THR A 746 17.06 7.58 -5.11
N PRO A 747 16.53 8.77 -4.77
CA PRO A 747 15.17 8.87 -4.30
C PRO A 747 14.20 8.48 -5.41
N LEU A 748 13.09 7.84 -5.05
CA LEU A 748 12.06 7.49 -6.02
C LEU A 748 11.51 8.78 -6.64
N PRO A 749 11.46 8.87 -7.98
CA PRO A 749 10.99 10.09 -8.62
C PRO A 749 9.51 10.31 -8.31
N ASN A 750 9.16 11.57 -8.06
CA ASN A 750 7.77 12.01 -7.85
C ASN A 750 7.11 11.42 -6.59
N ARG A 751 7.88 11.19 -5.53
CA ARG A 751 7.40 10.83 -4.20
C ARG A 751 7.73 11.94 -3.21
N ASN A 752 6.97 12.03 -2.12
CA ASN A 752 7.24 12.97 -1.05
C ASN A 752 6.67 12.41 0.26
N VAL A 753 7.55 11.78 1.04
CA VAL A 753 7.17 11.15 2.31
C VAL A 753 6.73 12.18 3.35
N ILE A 754 7.26 13.41 3.29
CA ILE A 754 6.93 14.48 4.25
C ILE A 754 5.46 14.89 4.10
N ILE A 755 5.00 15.14 2.87
CA ILE A 755 3.58 15.44 2.60
C ILE A 755 2.70 14.28 3.07
N ALA A 756 3.08 13.04 2.80
CA ALA A 756 2.33 11.88 3.27
C ALA A 756 2.29 11.78 4.80
N SER A 757 3.39 12.12 5.50
CA SER A 757 3.42 12.20 6.96
C SER A 757 2.40 13.21 7.48
N PHE A 758 2.30 14.40 6.87
CA PHE A 758 1.28 15.41 7.20
C PHE A 758 -0.15 14.89 7.00
N VAL A 759 -0.44 14.22 5.87
CA VAL A 759 -1.78 13.63 5.63
C VAL A 759 -2.17 12.70 6.78
N THR A 760 -1.28 11.77 7.14
CA THR A 760 -1.57 10.80 8.21
C THR A 760 -1.63 11.45 9.60
N ALA A 761 -0.83 12.48 9.85
CA ALA A 761 -0.82 13.23 11.09
C ALA A 761 -2.13 13.99 11.29
N TYR A 762 -2.58 14.77 10.30
CA TYR A 762 -3.89 15.42 10.35
C TYR A 762 -5.01 14.41 10.60
N SER A 763 -5.00 13.26 9.93
CA SER A 763 -6.00 12.20 10.16
C SER A 763 -6.00 11.67 11.60
N ARG A 764 -4.82 11.44 12.19
CA ARG A 764 -4.72 11.01 13.59
C ARG A 764 -5.23 12.07 14.57
N LEU A 765 -4.96 13.35 14.28
CA LEU A 765 -5.40 14.46 15.12
C LEU A 765 -6.91 14.67 15.05
N GLU A 766 -7.52 14.55 13.87
CA GLU A 766 -8.99 14.60 13.73
C GLU A 766 -9.68 13.52 14.56
N LEU A 767 -9.23 12.26 14.48
CA LEU A 767 -9.77 11.20 15.33
C LEU A 767 -9.50 11.46 16.83
N LEU A 768 -8.33 12.00 17.19
CA LEU A 768 -7.98 12.31 18.58
C LEU A 768 -8.98 13.26 19.23
N GLU A 769 -9.47 14.29 18.54
CA GLU A 769 -10.44 15.24 19.12
C GLU A 769 -11.71 14.52 19.60
N TYR A 770 -12.21 13.56 18.82
CA TYR A 770 -13.37 12.76 19.20
C TYR A 770 -13.07 11.84 20.39
N LEU A 771 -11.88 11.22 20.41
CA LEU A 771 -11.46 10.36 21.54
C LEU A 771 -11.32 11.16 22.84
N LEU A 772 -10.76 12.37 22.78
CA LEU A 772 -10.65 13.26 23.96
C LEU A 772 -12.02 13.69 24.46
N LYS A 773 -12.96 14.01 23.56
CA LYS A 773 -14.34 14.35 23.94
C LYS A 773 -15.02 13.17 24.66
N LEU A 774 -14.89 11.96 24.11
CA LEU A 774 -15.56 10.76 24.61
C LEU A 774 -14.92 10.18 25.87
N GLY A 775 -13.59 10.23 26.02
CA GLY A 775 -12.90 9.72 27.21
C GLY A 775 -13.14 8.23 27.43
N GLU A 776 -13.52 7.84 28.65
CA GLU A 776 -13.74 6.45 29.07
C GLU A 776 -14.92 5.77 28.36
N ASN A 777 -15.81 6.54 27.74
CA ASN A 777 -16.94 6.00 26.97
C ASN A 777 -16.50 5.29 25.68
N VAL A 778 -15.25 5.43 25.23
CA VAL A 778 -14.76 4.76 24.03
C VAL A 778 -14.59 3.27 24.29
N LEU A 779 -15.15 2.42 23.43
CA LEU A 779 -14.93 0.97 23.43
C LEU A 779 -13.82 0.58 22.44
N TYR A 780 -13.81 1.18 21.24
CA TYR A 780 -12.88 0.83 20.18
C TYR A 780 -12.68 1.99 19.20
N TYR A 781 -11.51 2.07 18.57
CA TYR A 781 -11.23 3.03 17.50
C TYR A 781 -10.33 2.43 16.43
N ASP A 782 -10.59 2.76 15.16
CA ASP A 782 -9.76 2.39 14.02
C ASP A 782 -9.76 3.48 12.95
N THR A 783 -8.65 4.21 12.86
CA THR A 783 -8.29 5.18 11.83
C THR A 783 -9.26 6.35 11.65
N ASP A 784 -10.46 6.09 11.18
CA ASP A 784 -11.58 7.00 10.89
C ASP A 784 -12.85 6.66 11.68
N SER A 785 -12.86 5.55 12.43
CA SER A 785 -14.07 5.08 13.12
C SER A 785 -13.90 4.93 14.63
N VAL A 786 -15.02 5.06 15.36
CA VAL A 786 -15.10 4.93 16.83
C VAL A 786 -16.39 4.22 17.24
N ILE A 787 -16.26 3.25 18.14
CA ILE A 787 -17.37 2.63 18.87
C ILE A 787 -17.33 3.15 20.29
N PHE A 788 -18.44 3.71 20.77
CA PHE A 788 -18.50 4.36 22.09
C PHE A 788 -19.88 4.24 22.73
N ILE A 789 -19.92 4.27 24.06
CA ILE A 789 -21.14 4.34 24.86
C ILE A 789 -21.66 5.78 24.83
N GLU A 790 -22.88 5.99 24.34
CA GLU A 790 -23.47 7.32 24.30
C GLU A 790 -24.04 7.72 25.67
N ASP A 791 -23.56 8.84 26.21
CA ASP A 791 -24.11 9.45 27.42
C ASP A 791 -24.38 10.94 27.15
N ARG A 792 -25.64 11.23 26.82
CA ARG A 792 -26.09 12.59 26.51
C ARG A 792 -26.17 13.49 27.74
N ALA A 793 -26.34 12.93 28.93
CA ALA A 793 -26.45 13.71 30.16
C ALA A 793 -25.11 14.38 30.51
N ASN A 794 -23.99 13.69 30.25
CA ASN A 794 -22.64 14.19 30.51
C ASN A 794 -21.91 14.73 29.26
N GLY A 795 -22.63 14.98 28.17
CA GLY A 795 -22.06 15.53 26.93
C GLY A 795 -21.16 14.56 26.14
N LYS A 796 -21.20 13.26 26.46
CA LYS A 796 -20.44 12.18 25.81
C LYS A 796 -21.22 11.59 24.63
N TYR A 797 -21.47 12.44 23.65
CA TYR A 797 -22.11 12.08 22.39
C TYR A 797 -21.47 12.80 21.21
N LEU A 798 -21.65 12.25 20.01
CA LEU A 798 -21.18 12.84 18.75
C LEU A 798 -22.38 13.20 17.87
N GLU A 799 -22.24 14.27 17.10
CA GLU A 799 -23.24 14.66 16.10
C GLU A 799 -22.93 13.98 14.76
N THR A 800 -23.99 13.59 14.04
CA THR A 800 -23.85 12.96 12.73
C THR A 800 -24.12 13.93 11.58
N GLY A 801 -23.54 13.65 10.42
CA GLY A 801 -23.72 14.41 9.21
C GLY A 801 -23.29 13.65 7.95
N GLU A 802 -23.59 14.22 6.78
CA GLU A 802 -23.38 13.59 5.46
C GLU A 802 -22.18 14.18 4.69
N TYR A 803 -21.50 15.19 5.23
CA TYR A 803 -20.42 15.93 4.56
C TYR A 803 -19.01 15.43 4.95
N LEU A 804 -18.00 15.80 4.17
CA LEU A 804 -16.61 15.46 4.41
C LEU A 804 -16.17 15.82 5.82
N GLY A 805 -15.55 14.86 6.50
CA GLY A 805 -15.03 15.05 7.85
C GLY A 805 -16.08 15.01 8.96
N GLN A 806 -17.37 14.88 8.64
CA GLN A 806 -18.41 14.66 9.64
C GLN A 806 -18.51 13.18 10.02
N MET A 807 -19.09 12.89 11.19
CA MET A 807 -19.36 11.52 11.63
C MET A 807 -20.61 10.98 10.96
N THR A 808 -20.57 9.75 10.48
CA THR A 808 -21.73 9.02 9.96
C THR A 808 -21.94 7.78 10.79
N ASP A 809 -23.20 7.48 11.09
CA ASP A 809 -23.57 6.30 11.88
C ASP A 809 -23.59 5.05 10.99
N GLU A 810 -22.68 4.12 11.25
CA GLU A 810 -22.54 2.84 10.53
C GLU A 810 -23.64 1.84 10.89
N LEU A 811 -24.40 2.07 11.97
CA LEU A 811 -25.53 1.24 12.34
C LEU A 811 -26.82 1.65 11.63
N ILE A 812 -26.89 2.83 11.01
CA ILE A 812 -28.09 3.28 10.31
C ILE A 812 -28.32 2.43 9.06
N GLU A 813 -29.42 1.69 9.06
CA GLU A 813 -29.94 0.98 7.90
C GLU A 813 -31.30 1.57 7.48
N LYS A 814 -31.57 1.60 6.17
CA LYS A 814 -32.88 2.06 5.68
C LYS A 814 -33.95 1.04 6.08
N LYS A 815 -35.13 1.55 6.44
CA LYS A 815 -36.29 0.74 6.83
C LYS A 815 -36.03 -0.13 8.06
N THR A 816 -35.30 0.41 9.04
CA THR A 816 -35.16 -0.22 10.35
C THR A 816 -35.57 0.75 11.46
N SER A 817 -36.02 0.21 12.60
CA SER A 817 -36.08 1.00 13.84
C SER A 817 -34.68 1.38 14.31
N ALA A 818 -34.60 2.20 15.38
CA ALA A 818 -33.32 2.56 15.99
C ALA A 818 -32.50 1.31 16.34
N LYS A 819 -31.20 1.37 16.00
CA LYS A 819 -30.24 0.27 16.12
C LYS A 819 -29.03 0.77 16.89
N TRP A 820 -28.60 0.01 17.90
CA TRP A 820 -27.43 0.28 18.72
C TRP A 820 -26.78 -1.04 19.14
N ILE A 821 -25.55 -0.96 19.61
CA ILE A 821 -24.79 -2.10 20.13
C ILE A 821 -25.15 -2.34 21.60
N GLU A 822 -25.46 -3.58 21.95
CA GLU A 822 -25.74 -4.02 23.33
C GLU A 822 -24.63 -4.88 23.92
N GLN A 823 -23.84 -5.57 23.09
CA GLN A 823 -22.69 -6.33 23.54
C GLN A 823 -21.52 -6.11 22.61
N PHE A 824 -20.34 -5.86 23.17
CA PHE A 824 -19.11 -5.61 22.41
C PHE A 824 -17.98 -6.49 22.93
N CYS A 825 -17.18 -7.04 22.02
CA CYS A 825 -15.99 -7.82 22.32
C CYS A 825 -14.88 -7.54 21.31
N SER A 826 -13.62 -7.48 21.75
CA SER A 826 -12.46 -7.28 20.91
C SER A 826 -11.26 -8.08 21.44
N ALA A 827 -10.74 -8.99 20.62
CA ALA A 827 -9.50 -9.71 20.89
C ALA A 827 -8.25 -8.91 20.47
N GLY A 828 -8.42 -7.74 19.84
CA GLY A 828 -7.35 -6.82 19.51
C GLY A 828 -7.65 -5.93 18.31
N PRO A 829 -6.66 -5.13 17.86
CA PRO A 829 -6.81 -4.28 16.68
C PRO A 829 -7.28 -5.06 15.45
N LYS A 830 -8.41 -4.64 14.88
CA LYS A 830 -9.07 -5.23 13.70
C LYS A 830 -9.60 -6.65 13.91
N SER A 831 -9.82 -7.04 15.17
CA SER A 831 -10.39 -8.32 15.57
C SER A 831 -11.43 -8.08 16.68
N TYR A 832 -12.66 -7.77 16.28
CA TYR A 832 -13.77 -7.43 17.17
C TYR A 832 -15.11 -8.00 16.70
N SER A 833 -16.04 -8.12 17.62
CA SER A 833 -17.39 -8.62 17.40
C SER A 833 -18.38 -7.82 18.23
N TYR A 834 -19.61 -7.66 17.74
CA TYR A 834 -20.68 -7.02 18.50
C TYR A 834 -22.04 -7.61 18.16
N ARG A 835 -22.96 -7.50 19.13
CA ARG A 835 -24.39 -7.79 18.96
C ARG A 835 -25.20 -6.52 19.13
N THR A 836 -26.17 -6.32 18.24
CA THR A 836 -27.08 -5.17 18.32
C THR A 836 -28.26 -5.46 19.25
N ASN A 837 -29.02 -4.42 19.56
CA ASN A 837 -30.38 -4.60 20.07
C ASN A 837 -31.26 -5.36 19.06
N VAL A 838 -32.38 -5.89 19.57
CA VAL A 838 -33.45 -6.41 18.71
C VAL A 838 -34.17 -5.22 18.06
N TYR A 839 -34.06 -5.10 16.75
CA TYR A 839 -34.66 -4.02 15.96
C TYR A 839 -35.72 -4.56 14.99
N THR A 840 -36.65 -3.69 14.58
CA THR A 840 -37.64 -4.01 13.54
C THR A 840 -37.07 -3.63 12.18
N ARG A 841 -37.13 -4.55 11.21
CA ARG A 841 -36.94 -4.28 9.78
C ARG A 841 -38.28 -4.26 9.08
N TYR A 842 -38.54 -3.18 8.34
CA TYR A 842 -39.73 -3.00 7.52
C TYR A 842 -39.44 -3.46 6.09
N ASN A 843 -40.11 -4.51 5.63
CA ASN A 843 -39.94 -5.10 4.31
C ASN A 843 -40.64 -4.26 3.23
N ASP A 844 -40.33 -4.53 1.96
CA ASP A 844 -40.94 -3.81 0.83
C ASP A 844 -42.45 -4.06 0.69
N ASP A 845 -42.94 -5.20 1.20
CA ASP A 845 -44.36 -5.57 1.24
C ASP A 845 -45.12 -4.98 2.45
N GLY A 846 -44.45 -4.14 3.26
CA GLY A 846 -45.02 -3.55 4.47
C GLY A 846 -44.99 -4.45 5.70
N SER A 847 -44.50 -5.69 5.59
CA SER A 847 -44.36 -6.59 6.75
C SER A 847 -43.19 -6.18 7.65
N GLU A 848 -43.30 -6.50 8.93
CA GLU A 848 -42.27 -6.26 9.94
C GLU A 848 -41.57 -7.56 10.33
N SER A 849 -40.25 -7.53 10.42
CA SER A 849 -39.47 -8.64 10.98
C SER A 849 -38.55 -8.16 12.09
N LYS A 850 -38.54 -8.88 13.22
CA LYS A 850 -37.58 -8.64 14.30
C LYS A 850 -36.25 -9.26 13.92
N GLN A 851 -35.18 -8.49 14.03
CA GLN A 851 -33.82 -8.88 13.68
C GLN A 851 -32.89 -8.53 14.84
N GLN A 852 -31.81 -9.28 14.96
CA GLN A 852 -30.67 -8.97 15.80
C GLN A 852 -29.42 -9.33 15.02
N ASP A 853 -28.50 -8.38 14.89
CA ASP A 853 -27.28 -8.61 14.16
C ASP A 853 -26.18 -9.09 15.10
N GLU A 854 -25.46 -10.12 14.69
CA GLU A 854 -24.15 -10.49 15.20
C GLU A 854 -23.11 -10.22 14.11
N ILE A 855 -22.20 -9.29 14.39
CA ILE A 855 -21.18 -8.86 13.44
C ILE A 855 -19.81 -9.26 13.97
N VAL A 856 -19.07 -10.01 13.17
CA VAL A 856 -17.71 -10.47 13.49
C VAL A 856 -16.74 -9.92 12.45
N TYR A 857 -15.65 -9.31 12.93
CA TYR A 857 -14.50 -8.89 12.14
C TYR A 857 -13.24 -9.51 12.73
N VAL A 858 -12.49 -10.29 11.95
CA VAL A 858 -11.25 -10.91 12.43
C VAL A 858 -10.14 -10.72 11.39
N LYS A 859 -9.07 -10.05 11.80
CA LYS A 859 -7.91 -9.80 10.94
C LYS A 859 -7.24 -11.11 10.53
N GLY A 860 -7.04 -11.30 9.23
CA GLY A 860 -6.30 -12.44 8.66
C GLY A 860 -7.17 -13.65 8.29
N PHE A 861 -8.47 -13.61 8.60
CA PHE A 861 -9.41 -14.69 8.32
C PHE A 861 -10.44 -14.26 7.26
N SER A 862 -10.70 -15.14 6.29
CA SER A 862 -11.85 -14.97 5.39
C SER A 862 -13.07 -15.58 6.08
N LEU A 863 -14.04 -14.75 6.48
CA LEU A 863 -15.27 -15.17 7.18
C LEU A 863 -16.29 -15.80 6.21
N LYS A 864 -15.90 -16.91 5.60
CA LYS A 864 -16.72 -17.76 4.74
C LYS A 864 -16.66 -19.21 5.23
N GLY A 865 -17.65 -20.02 4.89
CA GLY A 865 -17.64 -21.46 5.18
C GLY A 865 -17.41 -21.78 6.65
N ALA A 866 -16.41 -22.64 6.94
CA ALA A 866 -16.05 -23.07 8.29
C ALA A 866 -15.72 -21.90 9.24
N ALA A 867 -14.98 -20.89 8.75
CA ALA A 867 -14.58 -19.74 9.57
C ALA A 867 -15.78 -18.96 10.11
N LYS A 868 -16.84 -18.80 9.31
CA LYS A 868 -18.07 -18.11 9.73
C LYS A 868 -18.84 -18.89 10.81
N LYS A 869 -18.70 -20.23 10.83
CA LYS A 869 -19.34 -21.08 11.83
C LYS A 869 -18.55 -21.14 13.15
N LEU A 870 -17.22 -21.07 13.07
CA LEU A 870 -16.33 -21.20 14.22
C LEU A 870 -16.00 -19.87 14.89
N LEU A 871 -15.91 -18.77 14.13
CA LEU A 871 -15.66 -17.42 14.66
C LEU A 871 -17.00 -16.69 14.87
N THR A 872 -17.58 -16.89 16.04
CA THR A 872 -18.80 -16.22 16.54
C THR A 872 -18.45 -15.19 17.62
N PHE A 873 -19.41 -14.34 18.00
CA PHE A 873 -19.25 -13.45 19.15
C PHE A 873 -18.83 -14.21 20.41
N ASP A 874 -19.51 -15.31 20.74
CA ASP A 874 -19.23 -16.08 21.95
C ASP A 874 -17.84 -16.73 21.91
N SER A 875 -17.42 -17.27 20.76
CA SER A 875 -16.08 -17.87 20.62
C SER A 875 -14.94 -16.85 20.80
N ILE A 876 -15.14 -15.62 20.32
CA ILE A 876 -14.17 -14.53 20.48
C ILE A 876 -14.16 -14.04 21.93
N ARG A 877 -15.34 -13.91 22.55
CA ARG A 877 -15.47 -13.58 23.98
C ARG A 877 -14.73 -14.60 24.83
N GLU A 878 -14.93 -15.88 24.57
CA GLU A 878 -14.25 -16.95 25.30
C GLU A 878 -12.72 -16.87 25.18
N CYS A 879 -12.18 -16.49 24.02
CA CYS A 879 -10.73 -16.27 23.86
C CYS A 879 -10.23 -15.03 24.63
N VAL A 880 -11.07 -14.01 24.83
CA VAL A 880 -10.75 -12.82 25.62
C VAL A 880 -10.81 -13.13 27.13
N GLU A 881 -11.80 -13.90 27.55
CA GLU A 881 -11.99 -14.35 28.94
C GLU A 881 -10.93 -15.38 29.35
N ASP A 882 -10.56 -16.28 28.44
CA ASP A 882 -9.51 -17.30 28.62
C ASP A 882 -8.50 -17.23 27.46
N PRO A 883 -7.40 -16.47 27.63
CA PRO A 883 -6.34 -16.32 26.63
C PRO A 883 -5.63 -17.63 26.23
N SER A 884 -5.85 -18.74 26.93
CA SER A 884 -5.29 -20.05 26.57
C SER A 884 -6.07 -20.75 25.45
N LYS A 885 -7.31 -20.32 25.17
CA LYS A 885 -8.15 -20.89 24.11
C LYS A 885 -7.67 -20.49 22.73
N GLU A 886 -7.72 -21.45 21.82
CA GLU A 886 -7.37 -21.29 20.41
C GLU A 886 -8.49 -21.89 19.53
N ILE A 887 -8.74 -21.28 18.37
CA ILE A 887 -9.73 -21.74 17.39
C ILE A 887 -9.02 -22.07 16.08
N GLU A 888 -9.00 -23.35 15.71
CA GLU A 888 -8.38 -23.83 14.48
C GLU A 888 -9.37 -23.84 13.31
N ILE A 889 -8.95 -23.29 12.17
CA ILE A 889 -9.80 -23.16 10.99
C ILE A 889 -9.02 -23.64 9.78
N THR A 890 -9.62 -24.57 9.05
CA THR A 890 -9.03 -25.12 7.83
C THR A 890 -9.56 -24.42 6.59
N TYR A 891 -8.65 -24.03 5.70
CA TYR A 891 -8.90 -23.32 4.45
C TYR A 891 -8.35 -24.11 3.27
N ARG A 892 -9.08 -24.09 2.15
CA ARG A 892 -8.54 -24.48 0.84
C ARG A 892 -8.02 -23.22 0.16
N GLU A 893 -6.74 -23.17 -0.19
CA GLU A 893 -6.08 -21.99 -0.75
C GLU A 893 -5.33 -22.31 -2.04
N PHE A 894 -5.32 -21.34 -2.96
CA PHE A 894 -4.45 -21.38 -4.15
C PHE A 894 -3.06 -20.88 -3.78
N VAL A 895 -2.11 -21.81 -3.79
CA VAL A 895 -0.70 -21.57 -3.49
C VAL A 895 0.05 -21.38 -4.81
N ARG A 896 0.83 -20.30 -4.88
CA ARG A 896 1.69 -19.99 -6.02
C ARG A 896 3.09 -20.43 -5.65
N GLU A 897 3.60 -21.41 -6.37
CA GLU A 897 4.89 -22.00 -6.05
C GLU A 897 6.03 -21.22 -6.70
N ASN A 898 7.25 -21.48 -6.24
CA ASN A 898 8.42 -20.77 -6.74
C ASN A 898 8.69 -21.05 -8.21
N THR A 899 8.29 -22.22 -8.70
CA THR A 899 8.34 -22.71 -10.08
C THR A 899 7.32 -22.07 -11.02
N GLN A 900 6.55 -21.08 -10.57
CA GLN A 900 5.49 -20.43 -11.35
C GLN A 900 4.33 -21.37 -11.72
N SER A 901 4.05 -22.34 -10.87
CA SER A 901 2.83 -23.14 -10.89
C SER A 901 1.83 -22.65 -9.83
N ILE A 902 0.59 -23.10 -9.98
CA ILE A 902 -0.47 -22.88 -8.98
C ILE A 902 -0.98 -24.25 -8.54
N SER A 903 -0.98 -24.48 -7.23
CA SER A 903 -1.50 -25.71 -6.62
C SER A 903 -2.61 -25.39 -5.60
N VAL A 904 -3.52 -26.34 -5.43
CA VAL A 904 -4.62 -26.24 -4.46
C VAL A 904 -4.22 -26.98 -3.18
N GLN A 905 -4.02 -26.25 -2.08
CA GLN A 905 -3.56 -26.81 -0.81
C GLN A 905 -4.57 -26.58 0.32
N GLN A 906 -4.53 -27.45 1.33
CA GLN A 906 -5.33 -27.34 2.54
C GLN A 906 -4.44 -26.81 3.68
N ASN A 907 -4.72 -25.58 4.13
CA ASN A 907 -3.95 -24.88 5.16
C ASN A 907 -4.78 -24.69 6.42
N MET A 908 -4.15 -24.77 7.59
CA MET A 908 -4.78 -24.48 8.88
C MET A 908 -4.34 -23.09 9.38
N LYS A 909 -5.28 -22.33 9.94
CA LYS A 909 -5.00 -21.07 10.65
C LYS A 909 -5.62 -21.11 12.03
N THR A 910 -4.85 -20.68 13.02
CA THR A 910 -5.27 -20.65 14.42
C THR A 910 -5.57 -19.22 14.84
N PHE A 911 -6.76 -18.98 15.38
CA PHE A 911 -7.14 -17.73 16.02
C PHE A 911 -6.90 -17.83 17.53
N LYS A 912 -6.29 -16.80 18.11
CA LYS A 912 -6.05 -16.69 19.55
C LYS A 912 -5.93 -15.25 20.01
N PHE A 913 -6.06 -15.02 21.31
CA PHE A 913 -5.91 -13.70 21.90
C PHE A 913 -4.43 -13.26 21.96
N THR A 914 -4.10 -12.13 21.34
CA THR A 914 -2.70 -11.62 21.28
C THR A 914 -2.61 -10.11 21.47
N PHE A 915 -3.46 -9.53 22.32
CA PHE A 915 -3.49 -8.08 22.49
C PHE A 915 -2.36 -7.57 23.40
N ASP A 916 -1.46 -6.75 22.84
CA ASP A 916 -0.25 -6.26 23.53
C ASP A 916 0.08 -4.79 23.21
N LYS A 917 -0.94 -4.00 22.85
CA LYS A 917 -0.75 -2.57 22.51
C LYS A 917 -1.00 -1.59 23.65
N ARG A 918 -1.71 -2.04 24.69
CA ARG A 918 -2.12 -1.28 25.88
C ARG A 918 -2.12 -2.23 27.08
N VAL A 919 -2.09 -1.69 28.29
CA VAL A 919 -2.25 -2.47 29.53
C VAL A 919 -3.72 -2.86 29.65
N VAL A 920 -3.99 -4.13 29.95
CA VAL A 920 -5.34 -4.68 30.16
C VAL A 920 -5.62 -4.75 31.66
N HIS A 921 -6.80 -4.29 32.06
CA HIS A 921 -7.28 -4.34 33.45
C HIS A 921 -8.29 -5.48 33.65
N GLU A 922 -8.53 -5.85 34.91
CA GLU A 922 -9.46 -6.94 35.28
C GLU A 922 -10.89 -6.72 34.76
N ASN A 923 -11.32 -5.46 34.65
CA ASN A 923 -12.62 -5.07 34.10
C ASN A 923 -12.64 -4.98 32.56
N PHE A 924 -11.64 -5.56 31.88
CA PHE A 924 -11.45 -5.52 30.43
C PHE A 924 -11.19 -4.14 29.81
N THR A 925 -11.12 -3.06 30.60
CA THR A 925 -10.68 -1.75 30.10
C THR A 925 -9.17 -1.77 29.84
N THR A 926 -8.68 -0.80 29.06
CA THR A 926 -7.26 -0.73 28.70
C THR A 926 -6.71 0.69 28.80
N THR A 927 -5.50 0.83 29.31
CA THR A 927 -4.79 2.12 29.43
C THR A 927 -3.48 2.12 28.62
N PRO A 928 -3.00 3.28 28.16
CA PRO A 928 -1.71 3.33 27.49
C PRO A 928 -0.58 3.02 28.47
N PHE A 929 0.54 2.49 27.96
CA PHE A 929 1.72 2.25 28.79
C PHE A 929 2.22 3.54 29.43
N GLY A 930 2.36 3.54 30.76
CA GLY A 930 2.78 4.72 31.53
C GLY A 930 1.65 5.61 32.04
N TYR A 931 0.39 5.19 31.90
CA TYR A 931 -0.77 5.87 32.48
C TYR A 931 -0.73 5.82 34.02
N GLN A 932 -1.09 6.93 34.67
CA GLN A 932 -1.24 7.05 36.12
C GLN A 932 -2.48 7.86 36.46
#